data_AF-A0A8D2QDL7-F1
#
_entry.id   AF-A0A8D2QDL7-F1
#
_cell.length_a   1.000
_cell.length_b   1.000
_cell.length_c   1.000
_cell.angle_alpha   90.00
_cell.angle_beta   90.00
_cell.angle_gamma   90.00
#
_symmetry.space_group_name_H-M   'P 1'
#
loop_
_entity.id
_entity.type
_entity.pdbx_description
1 polymer ?
#
loop_
_entity_poly.entity_id
_entity_poly.type
_entity_poly.pdbx_seq_one_letter_code
_entity_poly.pdbx_strand_id
1 'polypeptide(L)'
;VTYAQATRLRSITHWSTSGDTVELVEESLDVNLLNNAVRLRIQGCPFLPGGIHLCEVQSHLVVLLLTAQTVHRLLLPHPARLYRSELITESQVQSVFTDISKIHIRDPSNYYVIPSVPGLAPNSVASAAWLSSEGEALFALPSASGGIFVLKLPPPDAPGSVSFVELKQSSVVQRFLTGWMPTAIRGDGGPSDVPVSLSVHCLDHDAFLFALCQDHKLRMWSYKDQMCLMVADLLEFMPVSRDLRLAAGTGHRLRLAFSQSLGLYLGVYMHAPKRGQFCVFQLVSTESNRYSLDHISSLFSSQETLVDFALTSAEIWALWHNEENQTVVKYINFEQNVAGQWNQVFVQPLPEEEVTVRQDQDPRIFSQGTERHMDLTWDELRKEVTLAVENEFQGSVTEYECSPEEFWQLQVEFWSKFYACCLQYQEALSRPLALHLNPYTSMVCLLKKGSMSFLVPCSLVDHLYLLSNEHLLTEDDAAIFEDLEMSRDVVCLVQCLRLIGESISMEMAFIMEMACSRLQPPEKAAEQILEDLIANDTENVMEDIHSKLQEIRNPIHAIGLLIREMDYETDADMERGETPHLAPQMSLSQLFGSSTAAHVVCGGVAKICSVRFLLCRDLLILQQLLLRLGDPVSTAPGTWDPVGFCRWESNLQHLSVLELADTTALTPHKLVSGPQTIVELFFQEVARKHIISRLFLQPNTSLAETSLNWPHLITSIVTDFLWPSNPSFLFPECLMGSCQYTQLQEYIRLLQPWCHVNMGSCCFMMGRCYLVMGEGHKALDCFCQAASEVGREEFLDRLIQPEEGEVVSTPRLQYYNKVLRLLEMLGLPELVIELATLAIMESADDWRSQATLRTCIFKHHLDLGHNSEAYVALTQNPDPGRQLDCLRQLVVVLCERSQLQDLVEFPYVNLHNEVILLWNHGWLVADGFSLVSAGTVMFEYGMRLGREVRTLRGLQKQGNCFLAAINCLRLIRPEYAWIVQPASGAVYERPGASPKRSHDGECVAVPSTRQIEILELEDLERECLLARIRLTLVEHDVSAAAVAGNSTPEETVSLLVRAGLFDSAITLCQTFKLPLTPIFEGLTFKCIKLQLGGEAEQAKAWDWLAANQLSALVTTKESR
;
A
#
# COMPACT_ATOMS: atom_id res chain seq x y z
N VAL A 1 33.21 -20.13 0.61
CA VAL A 1 33.26 -19.47 1.93
C VAL A 1 32.49 -18.17 1.81
N THR A 2 31.77 -17.75 2.84
CA THR A 2 30.92 -16.53 2.76
C THR A 2 31.37 -15.52 3.80
N TYR A 3 31.29 -14.24 3.46
CA TYR A 3 31.61 -13.14 4.37
C TYR A 3 30.68 -11.94 4.04
N ALA A 4 30.60 -10.98 4.96
CA ALA A 4 29.92 -9.70 4.76
C ALA A 4 30.72 -8.56 5.35
N GLN A 5 30.47 -7.37 4.80
CA GLN A 5 30.95 -6.11 5.33
C GLN A 5 29.92 -5.00 5.11
N ALA A 6 29.59 -4.29 6.18
CA ALA A 6 28.74 -3.10 6.13
C ALA A 6 29.55 -1.84 5.79
N THR A 7 28.92 -0.93 5.07
CA THR A 7 29.41 0.42 4.79
C THR A 7 28.77 1.44 5.73
N ARG A 8 29.31 2.66 5.79
CA ARG A 8 28.77 3.75 6.64
C ARG A 8 27.32 4.14 6.35
N LEU A 9 26.80 3.80 5.17
CA LEU A 9 25.45 4.17 4.72
C LEU A 9 24.42 3.05 4.90
N ARG A 10 24.60 2.19 5.91
CA ARG A 10 23.66 1.09 6.22
C ARG A 10 23.40 0.15 5.02
N SER A 11 24.35 0.09 4.08
CA SER A 11 24.40 -0.92 3.03
C SER A 11 25.36 -2.03 3.41
N ILE A 12 24.91 -3.27 3.26
CA ILE A 12 25.64 -4.50 3.56
C ILE A 12 26.03 -5.10 2.22
N THR A 13 27.33 -5.27 2.00
CA THR A 13 27.83 -6.07 0.88
C THR A 13 28.23 -7.44 1.40
N HIS A 14 27.58 -8.49 0.92
CA HIS A 14 27.92 -9.87 1.24
C HIS A 14 28.44 -10.60 0.02
N TRP A 15 29.31 -11.59 0.23
CA TRP A 15 29.89 -12.35 -0.87
C TRP A 15 30.08 -13.82 -0.53
N SER A 16 29.89 -14.67 -1.53
CA SER A 16 30.13 -16.10 -1.46
C SER A 16 31.16 -16.53 -2.50
N THR A 17 32.09 -17.38 -2.10
CA THR A 17 33.12 -17.97 -2.99
C THR A 17 32.89 -19.46 -3.19
N SER A 18 32.88 -19.90 -4.46
CA SER A 18 32.77 -21.29 -4.87
C SER A 18 33.78 -21.58 -5.98
N GLY A 19 34.92 -22.16 -5.60
CA GLY A 19 36.01 -22.45 -6.53
C GLY A 19 36.54 -21.21 -7.24
N ASP A 20 36.34 -21.15 -8.55
CA ASP A 20 36.75 -20.06 -9.46
C ASP A 20 35.69 -18.95 -9.62
N THR A 21 34.61 -19.02 -8.85
CA THR A 21 33.50 -18.05 -8.88
C THR A 21 33.35 -17.31 -7.56
N VAL A 22 33.04 -16.02 -7.65
CA VAL A 22 32.56 -15.18 -6.55
C VAL A 22 31.22 -14.56 -6.93
N GLU A 23 30.29 -14.61 -5.99
CA GLU A 23 29.03 -13.88 -6.05
C GLU A 23 29.07 -12.75 -5.01
N LEU A 24 28.86 -11.51 -5.46
CA LEU A 24 28.82 -10.29 -4.67
C LEU A 24 27.39 -9.76 -4.71
N VAL A 25 26.82 -9.46 -3.55
CA VAL A 25 25.46 -8.92 -3.43
C VAL A 25 25.49 -7.71 -2.51
N GLU A 26 24.86 -6.63 -2.97
CA GLU A 26 24.64 -5.41 -2.20
C GLU A 26 23.19 -5.40 -1.72
N GLU A 27 23.02 -5.19 -0.43
CA GLU A 27 21.71 -4.93 0.18
C GLU A 27 21.79 -3.57 0.87
N SER A 28 20.72 -2.79 0.78
CA SER A 28 20.59 -1.51 1.45
C SER A 28 19.34 -1.55 2.29
N LEU A 29 19.44 -1.04 3.52
CA LEU A 29 18.28 -0.94 4.41
C LEU A 29 17.46 0.32 4.11
N ASP A 30 18.09 1.33 3.50
CA ASP A 30 17.42 2.60 3.22
C ASP A 30 16.65 2.57 1.88
N VAL A 31 17.18 1.94 0.83
CA VAL A 31 16.56 1.96 -0.51
C VAL A 31 16.62 0.61 -1.22
N ASN A 32 15.61 0.33 -2.04
CA ASN A 32 15.63 -0.84 -2.92
C ASN A 32 16.63 -0.64 -4.06
N LEU A 33 17.50 -1.63 -4.24
CA LEU A 33 18.58 -1.59 -5.22
C LEU A 33 18.24 -2.43 -6.46
N LEU A 34 18.43 -1.85 -7.64
CA LEU A 34 18.41 -2.56 -8.92
C LEU A 34 19.82 -3.05 -9.27
N ASN A 35 19.91 -4.21 -9.94
CA ASN A 35 21.19 -4.81 -10.36
C ASN A 35 22.17 -5.02 -9.20
N ASN A 36 21.65 -5.45 -8.06
CA ASN A 36 22.35 -5.52 -6.78
C ASN A 36 23.21 -6.77 -6.58
N ALA A 37 23.18 -7.72 -7.52
CA ALA A 37 23.96 -8.95 -7.46
C ALA A 37 24.85 -9.11 -8.70
N VAL A 38 26.09 -9.54 -8.49
CA VAL A 38 27.04 -9.83 -9.56
C VAL A 38 27.75 -11.14 -9.30
N ARG A 39 27.86 -11.96 -10.34
CA ARG A 39 28.69 -13.16 -10.35
C ARG A 39 29.93 -12.95 -11.23
N LEU A 40 31.11 -12.99 -10.61
CA LEU A 40 32.39 -12.92 -11.29
C LEU A 40 33.04 -14.31 -11.34
N ARG A 41 33.56 -14.70 -12.51
CA ARG A 41 34.26 -15.97 -12.70
C ARG A 41 35.66 -15.73 -13.24
N ILE A 42 36.68 -16.18 -12.51
CA ILE A 42 38.08 -16.11 -12.92
C ILE A 42 38.56 -17.51 -13.28
N GLN A 43 38.36 -17.91 -14.53
CA GLN A 43 38.63 -19.28 -15.01
C GLN A 43 40.01 -19.80 -14.58
N GLY A 44 40.01 -20.98 -13.93
CA GLY A 44 41.24 -21.68 -13.52
C GLY A 44 41.97 -21.09 -12.31
N CYS A 45 41.45 -20.03 -11.68
CA CYS A 45 42.06 -19.39 -10.51
C CYS A 45 41.08 -19.42 -9.32
N PRO A 46 41.17 -20.40 -8.41
CA PRO A 46 40.31 -20.43 -7.24
C PRO A 46 40.60 -19.26 -6.30
N PHE A 47 39.55 -18.69 -5.71
CA PHE A 47 39.67 -17.65 -4.69
C PHE A 47 40.23 -18.23 -3.39
N LEU A 48 41.14 -17.49 -2.74
CA LEU A 48 41.65 -17.90 -1.44
C LEU A 48 40.59 -17.66 -0.35
N PRO A 49 40.52 -18.50 0.70
CA PRO A 49 39.74 -18.20 1.89
C PRO A 49 40.20 -16.87 2.51
N GLY A 50 39.24 -15.98 2.80
CA GLY A 50 39.52 -14.61 3.22
C GLY A 50 40.09 -13.69 2.13
N GLY A 51 40.24 -14.13 0.88
CA GLY A 51 40.90 -13.38 -0.20
C GLY A 51 40.08 -12.25 -0.81
N ILE A 52 39.03 -11.78 -0.15
CA ILE A 52 38.19 -10.68 -0.61
C ILE A 52 38.08 -9.68 0.52
N HIS A 53 38.43 -8.42 0.24
CA HIS A 53 38.38 -7.34 1.21
C HIS A 53 37.70 -6.12 0.60
N LEU A 54 36.80 -5.49 1.36
CA LEU A 54 36.20 -4.21 0.99
C LEU A 54 36.86 -3.09 1.78
N CYS A 55 37.21 -2.01 1.08
CA CYS A 55 37.75 -0.80 1.66
C CYS A 55 36.90 0.39 1.22
N GLU A 56 36.34 1.12 2.18
CA GLU A 56 35.56 2.32 1.94
C GLU A 56 36.48 3.55 1.99
N VAL A 57 36.54 4.31 0.89
CA VAL A 57 37.28 5.57 0.76
C VAL A 57 36.28 6.68 0.43
N GLN A 58 36.56 7.94 0.77
CA GLN A 58 35.62 9.07 0.60
C GLN A 58 34.95 9.17 -0.78
N SER A 59 35.63 8.75 -1.86
CA SER A 59 35.15 8.86 -3.24
C SER A 59 34.72 7.55 -3.89
N HIS A 60 35.17 6.39 -3.36
CA HIS A 60 35.00 5.07 -3.98
C HIS A 60 34.85 3.96 -2.94
N LEU A 61 34.10 2.92 -3.31
CA LEU A 61 34.17 1.61 -2.66
C LEU A 61 35.18 0.76 -3.42
N VAL A 62 36.17 0.20 -2.74
CA VAL A 62 37.23 -0.59 -3.37
C VAL A 62 37.12 -2.04 -2.97
N VAL A 63 36.99 -2.94 -3.95
CA VAL A 63 37.00 -4.39 -3.74
C VAL A 63 38.38 -4.93 -4.11
N LEU A 64 39.07 -5.51 -3.14
CA LEU A 64 40.37 -6.18 -3.34
C LEU A 64 40.13 -7.68 -3.43
N LEU A 65 40.50 -8.29 -4.55
CA LEU A 65 40.33 -9.72 -4.83
C LEU A 65 41.68 -10.41 -4.94
N LEU A 66 41.82 -11.52 -4.24
CA LEU A 66 43.04 -12.31 -4.16
C LEU A 66 42.69 -13.78 -4.45
N THR A 67 43.26 -14.30 -5.54
CA THR A 67 43.18 -15.71 -5.90
C THR A 67 44.53 -16.37 -5.67
N ALA A 68 44.59 -17.69 -5.88
CA ALA A 68 45.85 -18.43 -5.80
C ALA A 68 46.94 -17.94 -6.79
N GLN A 69 46.57 -17.20 -7.85
CA GLN A 69 47.48 -16.81 -8.93
C GLN A 69 47.37 -15.34 -9.35
N THR A 70 46.36 -14.59 -8.90
CA THR A 70 46.10 -13.23 -9.40
C THR A 70 45.57 -12.33 -8.30
N VAL A 71 45.90 -11.04 -8.39
CA VAL A 71 45.29 -9.97 -7.59
C VAL A 71 44.51 -9.02 -8.48
N HIS A 72 43.38 -8.51 -7.97
CA HIS A 72 42.55 -7.52 -8.66
C HIS A 72 42.10 -6.43 -7.68
N ARG A 73 42.00 -5.20 -8.18
CA ARG A 73 41.40 -4.04 -7.51
C ARG A 73 40.22 -3.57 -8.36
N LEU A 74 39.02 -3.59 -7.79
CA LEU A 74 37.82 -3.04 -8.43
C LEU A 74 37.46 -1.72 -7.75
N LEU A 75 37.34 -0.66 -8.55
CA LEU A 75 36.92 0.66 -8.10
C LEU A 75 35.44 0.85 -8.42
N LEU A 76 34.62 0.90 -7.39
CA LEU A 76 33.18 1.11 -7.50
C LEU A 76 32.82 2.53 -7.06
N PRO A 77 31.76 3.13 -7.62
CA PRO A 77 31.25 4.42 -7.16
C PRO A 77 30.86 4.35 -5.68
N HIS A 78 31.16 5.40 -4.92
CA HIS A 78 30.75 5.47 -3.52
C HIS A 78 29.21 5.58 -3.38
N PRO A 79 28.56 4.82 -2.48
CA PRO A 79 27.11 4.85 -2.34
C PRO A 79 26.58 6.27 -2.03
N ALA A 80 27.29 7.07 -1.22
CA ALA A 80 26.92 8.48 -0.95
C ALA A 80 26.77 9.36 -2.20
N ARG A 81 27.48 9.04 -3.28
CA ARG A 81 27.42 9.80 -4.54
C ARG A 81 26.29 9.32 -5.44
N LEU A 82 26.02 8.02 -5.44
CA LEU A 82 24.93 7.41 -6.20
C LEU A 82 23.56 7.78 -5.63
N TYR A 83 23.44 7.81 -4.30
CA TYR A 83 22.15 8.00 -3.62
C TYR A 83 21.72 9.47 -3.49
N ARG A 84 22.56 10.44 -3.86
CA ARG A 84 22.33 11.90 -3.71
C ARG A 84 21.68 12.59 -4.91
N SER A 85 21.37 11.90 -6.01
CA SER A 85 20.79 12.56 -7.19
C SER A 85 19.42 13.15 -6.87
N GLU A 86 19.28 14.49 -6.93
CA GLU A 86 18.07 15.26 -6.56
C GLU A 86 16.82 14.97 -7.42
N LEU A 87 16.93 14.03 -8.38
CA LEU A 87 15.88 13.64 -9.33
C LEU A 87 15.29 12.24 -9.03
N ILE A 88 15.56 11.63 -7.88
CA ILE A 88 15.03 10.31 -7.53
C ILE A 88 13.57 10.45 -7.09
N THR A 89 12.67 10.64 -8.07
CA THR A 89 11.23 10.36 -7.94
C THR A 89 10.93 8.86 -7.98
N GLU A 90 11.93 8.04 -8.31
CA GLU A 90 11.81 6.59 -8.44
C GLU A 90 12.05 5.90 -7.09
N SER A 91 11.20 4.93 -6.75
CA SER A 91 11.31 4.10 -5.53
C SER A 91 12.52 3.15 -5.52
N GLN A 92 13.38 3.22 -6.54
CA GLN A 92 14.44 2.27 -6.84
C GLN A 92 15.71 3.01 -7.24
N VAL A 93 16.85 2.52 -6.77
CA VAL A 93 18.16 3.11 -7.04
C VAL A 93 19.09 2.06 -7.64
N GLN A 94 19.97 2.46 -8.56
CA GLN A 94 20.96 1.54 -9.13
C GLN A 94 22.01 1.17 -8.08
N SER A 95 22.34 -0.12 -7.97
CA SER A 95 23.41 -0.63 -7.11
C SER A 95 24.78 -0.11 -7.55
N VAL A 96 25.75 -0.08 -6.62
CA VAL A 96 27.17 0.17 -6.92
C VAL A 96 27.74 -0.80 -7.95
N PHE A 97 27.09 -1.95 -8.13
CA PHE A 97 27.51 -3.02 -9.04
C PHE A 97 26.98 -2.90 -10.47
N THR A 98 26.02 -2.01 -10.73
CA THR A 98 25.33 -1.89 -12.04
C THR A 98 26.30 -1.80 -13.22
N ASP A 99 27.36 -1.00 -13.07
CA ASP A 99 28.33 -0.72 -14.12
C ASP A 99 29.61 -1.56 -14.04
N ILE A 100 29.62 -2.62 -13.24
CA ILE A 100 30.83 -3.46 -13.04
C ILE A 100 31.30 -4.11 -14.35
N SER A 101 30.36 -4.40 -15.28
CA SER A 101 30.65 -5.01 -16.58
C SER A 101 31.43 -4.07 -17.52
N LYS A 102 31.40 -2.75 -17.26
CA LYS A 102 32.17 -1.74 -18.00
C LYS A 102 33.62 -1.65 -17.52
N ILE A 103 33.94 -2.20 -16.34
CA ILE A 103 35.29 -2.16 -15.75
C ILE A 103 36.20 -3.15 -16.47
N HIS A 104 37.35 -2.67 -16.93
CA HIS A 104 38.37 -3.51 -17.55
C HIS A 104 39.16 -4.25 -16.47
N ILE A 105 38.70 -5.45 -16.08
CA ILE A 105 39.28 -6.26 -14.99
C ILE A 105 40.77 -6.60 -15.21
N ARG A 106 41.25 -6.65 -16.47
CA ARG A 106 42.66 -6.94 -16.80
C ARG A 106 43.53 -5.70 -17.04
N ASP A 107 43.06 -4.52 -16.65
CA ASP A 107 43.87 -3.32 -16.70
C ASP A 107 45.13 -3.51 -15.81
N PRO A 108 46.36 -3.37 -16.35
CA PRO A 108 47.60 -3.51 -15.59
C PRO A 108 47.70 -2.63 -14.34
N SER A 109 46.94 -1.53 -14.28
CA SER A 109 46.87 -0.68 -13.08
C SER A 109 46.10 -1.33 -11.93
N ASN A 110 45.18 -2.24 -12.24
CA ASN A 110 44.20 -2.83 -11.33
C ASN A 110 44.32 -4.36 -11.22
N TYR A 111 45.23 -4.98 -11.98
CA TYR A 111 45.40 -6.42 -12.05
C TYR A 111 46.86 -6.82 -12.15
N TYR A 112 47.20 -7.91 -11.47
CA TYR A 112 48.52 -8.52 -11.61
C TYR A 112 48.48 -10.05 -11.44
N VAL A 113 49.23 -10.76 -12.27
CA VAL A 113 49.45 -12.21 -12.14
C VAL A 113 50.59 -12.44 -11.17
N ILE A 114 50.32 -13.09 -10.05
CA ILE A 114 51.35 -13.53 -9.11
C ILE A 114 52.22 -14.57 -9.86
N PRO A 115 53.49 -14.27 -10.17
CA PRO A 115 54.35 -15.27 -10.78
C PRO A 115 54.46 -16.47 -9.82
N SER A 116 54.76 -17.65 -10.34
CA SER A 116 55.09 -18.82 -9.52
C SER A 116 56.41 -18.57 -8.78
N VAL A 117 56.37 -17.72 -7.76
CA VAL A 117 57.54 -17.34 -6.96
C VAL A 117 57.91 -18.55 -6.10
N PRO A 118 59.16 -19.04 -6.13
CA PRO A 118 59.65 -19.99 -5.15
C PRO A 118 59.65 -19.31 -3.78
N GLY A 119 58.59 -19.51 -3.00
CA GLY A 119 58.40 -18.79 -1.74
C GLY A 119 56.96 -18.61 -1.29
N LEU A 120 55.93 -18.92 -2.09
CA LEU A 120 54.54 -18.98 -1.61
C LEU A 120 54.25 -20.34 -0.98
N ALA A 121 53.60 -20.35 0.19
CA ALA A 121 53.21 -21.60 0.83
C ALA A 121 52.12 -22.30 -0.01
N PRO A 122 52.35 -23.54 -0.51
CA PRO A 122 51.32 -24.28 -1.23
C PRO A 122 50.14 -24.57 -0.29
N ASN A 123 48.91 -24.45 -0.80
CA ASN A 123 47.66 -24.65 -0.04
C ASN A 123 47.47 -23.68 1.14
N SER A 124 48.01 -22.47 1.05
CA SER A 124 47.76 -21.43 2.05
C SER A 124 46.27 -21.08 2.16
N VAL A 125 45.79 -20.98 3.40
CA VAL A 125 44.40 -20.69 3.78
C VAL A 125 44.22 -19.28 4.37
N ALA A 126 45.31 -18.51 4.51
CA ALA A 126 45.29 -17.19 5.13
C ALA A 126 45.62 -16.11 4.10
N SER A 127 44.91 -14.98 4.17
CA SER A 127 45.23 -13.80 3.39
C SER A 127 44.72 -12.54 4.08
N ALA A 128 45.31 -11.40 3.72
CA ALA A 128 44.79 -10.09 4.10
C ALA A 128 45.08 -9.07 2.99
N ALA A 129 44.23 -8.06 2.83
CA ALA A 129 44.48 -6.95 1.93
C ALA A 129 44.00 -5.63 2.53
N TRP A 130 44.65 -4.53 2.16
CA TRP A 130 44.30 -3.19 2.62
C TRP A 130 44.73 -2.13 1.61
N LEU A 131 44.23 -0.91 1.82
CA LEU A 131 44.68 0.29 1.11
C LEU A 131 45.62 1.10 1.99
N SER A 132 46.72 1.57 1.40
CA SER A 132 47.58 2.57 2.04
C SER A 132 46.91 3.95 2.04
N SER A 133 47.44 4.86 2.86
CA SER A 133 47.05 6.29 2.85
C SER A 133 47.29 6.98 1.51
N GLU A 134 48.20 6.46 0.68
CA GLU A 134 48.52 6.96 -0.67
C GLU A 134 47.66 6.30 -1.77
N GLY A 135 46.69 5.45 -1.43
CA GLY A 135 45.79 4.78 -2.38
C GLY A 135 46.37 3.54 -3.08
N GLU A 136 47.55 3.09 -2.67
CA GLU A 136 48.16 1.83 -3.11
C GLU A 136 47.41 0.63 -2.51
N ALA A 137 47.22 -0.45 -3.28
CA ALA A 137 46.58 -1.66 -2.79
C ALA A 137 47.61 -2.72 -2.43
N LEU A 138 47.57 -3.21 -1.20
CA LEU A 138 48.52 -4.19 -0.67
C LEU A 138 47.83 -5.51 -0.35
N PHE A 139 48.49 -6.61 -0.66
CA PHE A 139 48.00 -7.98 -0.46
C PHE A 139 49.05 -8.80 0.27
N ALA A 140 48.69 -9.33 1.44
CA ALA A 140 49.52 -10.19 2.27
C ALA A 140 49.15 -11.67 2.09
N LEU A 141 50.16 -12.48 1.84
CA LEU A 141 50.10 -13.92 1.60
C LEU A 141 51.15 -14.64 2.45
N PRO A 142 50.89 -15.85 2.96
CA PRO A 142 51.89 -16.65 3.65
C PRO A 142 53.08 -17.04 2.77
N SER A 143 54.28 -16.79 3.27
CA SER A 143 55.53 -17.29 2.67
C SER A 143 55.79 -18.74 3.09
N ALA A 144 56.30 -19.55 2.16
CA ALA A 144 56.80 -20.91 2.39
C ALA A 144 57.95 -20.95 3.40
N SER A 145 58.61 -19.82 3.68
CA SER A 145 59.63 -19.72 4.72
C SER A 145 59.07 -19.34 6.10
N GLY A 146 57.75 -19.36 6.30
CA GLY A 146 57.10 -18.98 7.57
C GLY A 146 56.99 -17.46 7.80
N GLY A 147 57.19 -16.65 6.76
CA GLY A 147 57.01 -15.20 6.79
C GLY A 147 55.72 -14.74 6.13
N ILE A 148 55.61 -13.43 5.85
CA ILE A 148 54.50 -12.85 5.09
C ILE A 148 55.02 -12.20 3.81
N PHE A 149 54.50 -12.62 2.68
CA PHE A 149 54.75 -12.03 1.37
C PHE A 149 53.71 -10.93 1.10
N VAL A 150 54.15 -9.69 0.90
CA VAL A 150 53.29 -8.54 0.61
C VAL A 150 53.50 -8.09 -0.82
N LEU A 151 52.44 -8.12 -1.62
CA LEU A 151 52.37 -7.59 -2.98
C LEU A 151 51.75 -6.19 -2.92
N LYS A 152 52.37 -5.23 -3.61
CA LYS A 152 51.92 -3.84 -3.65
C LYS A 152 51.60 -3.41 -5.08
N LEU A 153 50.33 -3.07 -5.34
CA LEU A 153 49.85 -2.45 -6.57
C LEU A 153 49.92 -0.92 -6.47
N PRO A 154 50.34 -0.22 -7.55
CA PRO A 154 50.40 1.24 -7.56
C PRO A 154 48.99 1.88 -7.45
N PRO A 155 48.90 3.17 -7.08
CA PRO A 155 47.63 3.89 -7.06
C PRO A 155 46.97 3.89 -8.46
N PRO A 156 45.64 4.05 -8.54
CA PRO A 156 44.97 4.15 -9.83
C PRO A 156 45.47 5.36 -10.62
N ASP A 157 45.62 5.19 -11.93
CA ASP A 157 46.07 6.21 -12.89
C ASP A 157 47.49 6.79 -12.65
N ALA A 158 48.24 6.27 -11.67
CA ALA A 158 49.62 6.67 -11.40
C ALA A 158 50.62 5.76 -12.13
N PRO A 159 51.70 6.32 -12.72
CA PRO A 159 52.77 5.50 -13.29
C PRO A 159 53.55 4.80 -12.17
N GLY A 160 53.37 3.48 -12.04
CA GLY A 160 54.09 2.66 -11.07
C GLY A 160 54.14 1.19 -11.47
N SER A 161 55.16 0.47 -11.01
CA SER A 161 55.29 -0.98 -11.20
C SER A 161 54.93 -1.73 -9.93
N VAL A 162 54.37 -2.94 -10.06
CA VAL A 162 54.10 -3.83 -8.94
C VAL A 162 55.41 -4.16 -8.20
N SER A 163 55.37 -4.14 -6.88
CA SER A 163 56.52 -4.44 -6.02
C SER A 163 56.19 -5.50 -4.97
N PHE A 164 57.22 -6.18 -4.48
CA PHE A 164 57.10 -7.29 -3.54
C PHE A 164 58.00 -7.09 -2.34
N VAL A 165 57.49 -7.41 -1.16
CA VAL A 165 58.25 -7.38 0.10
C VAL A 165 57.98 -8.68 0.84
N GLU A 166 59.02 -9.39 1.23
CA GLU A 166 58.90 -10.59 2.07
C GLU A 166 59.31 -10.26 3.51
N LEU A 167 58.33 -10.22 4.42
CA LEU A 167 58.51 -9.99 5.84
C LEU A 167 58.96 -11.28 6.51
N LYS A 168 60.25 -11.37 6.86
CA LYS A 168 60.85 -12.53 7.54
C LYS A 168 61.00 -12.27 9.03
N GLN A 169 60.83 -13.31 9.84
CA GLN A 169 61.21 -13.27 11.24
C GLN A 169 62.75 -13.25 11.33
N SER A 170 63.33 -12.08 11.49
CA SER A 170 64.78 -11.90 11.59
C SER A 170 65.27 -12.29 12.99
N SER A 171 65.45 -13.58 13.27
CA SER A 171 66.24 -13.97 14.45
C SER A 171 67.71 -14.09 14.05
N VAL A 172 68.51 -13.08 14.43
CA VAL A 172 69.97 -13.09 14.26
C VAL A 172 70.57 -14.33 14.96
N VAL A 173 69.91 -14.80 16.02
CA VAL A 173 70.31 -15.96 16.83
C VAL A 173 70.02 -17.30 16.13
N GLN A 174 68.88 -17.52 15.44
CA GLN A 174 68.70 -18.76 14.68
C GLN A 174 69.60 -18.78 13.45
N ARG A 175 69.84 -17.66 12.76
CA ARG A 175 70.80 -17.61 11.65
C ARG A 175 72.22 -18.04 12.07
N PHE A 176 72.65 -17.67 13.27
CA PHE A 176 73.95 -18.08 13.82
C PHE A 176 74.00 -19.55 14.26
N LEU A 177 72.91 -20.11 14.82
CA LEU A 177 72.84 -21.52 15.25
C LEU A 177 72.51 -22.51 14.13
N THR A 178 71.80 -22.08 13.08
CA THR A 178 71.37 -22.94 11.96
C THR A 178 72.35 -22.99 10.79
N GLY A 179 73.35 -22.10 10.74
CA GLY A 179 74.32 -21.99 9.64
C GLY A 179 75.33 -23.14 9.53
N TRP A 180 75.26 -24.17 10.37
CA TRP A 180 76.25 -25.27 10.44
C TRP A 180 75.72 -26.66 10.02
N MET A 181 74.46 -26.81 9.58
CA MET A 181 73.95 -28.10 9.10
C MET A 181 73.10 -28.02 7.81
N PRO A 182 73.38 -28.87 6.79
CA PRO A 182 72.57 -28.94 5.57
C PRO A 182 71.13 -29.42 5.82
N THR A 183 70.18 -28.86 5.09
CA THR A 183 68.73 -29.12 5.16
C THR A 183 68.32 -30.58 4.88
N ALA A 184 69.17 -31.38 4.23
CA ALA A 184 68.86 -32.75 3.82
C ALA A 184 68.89 -33.81 4.96
N ILE A 185 69.40 -33.46 6.14
CA ILE A 185 69.53 -34.39 7.30
C ILE A 185 68.42 -34.16 8.35
N ARG A 186 67.66 -33.05 8.23
CA ARG A 186 66.43 -32.87 8.99
C ARG A 186 65.33 -33.69 8.31
N GLY A 187 65.02 -34.85 8.86
CA GLY A 187 63.79 -35.57 8.50
C GLY A 187 62.60 -34.61 8.64
N ASP A 188 61.83 -34.50 7.56
CA ASP A 188 60.50 -33.89 7.39
C ASP A 188 59.95 -32.99 8.53
N GLY A 189 60.74 -32.00 8.96
CA GLY A 189 60.30 -30.97 9.89
C GLY A 189 59.56 -29.90 9.10
N GLY A 190 58.29 -30.18 8.79
CA GLY A 190 57.41 -29.30 8.02
C GLY A 190 57.23 -27.89 8.63
N PRO A 191 56.64 -26.95 7.87
CA PRO A 191 56.70 -25.51 8.14
C PRO A 191 55.71 -25.08 9.24
N SER A 192 56.09 -25.28 10.51
CA SER A 192 55.27 -24.91 11.68
C SER A 192 54.98 -23.40 11.81
N ASP A 193 55.75 -22.55 11.14
CA ASP A 193 55.61 -21.09 11.19
C ASP A 193 54.59 -20.52 10.19
N VAL A 194 53.85 -21.36 9.43
CA VAL A 194 52.92 -20.87 8.42
C VAL A 194 51.71 -20.17 9.07
N PRO A 195 51.39 -18.92 8.67
CA PRO A 195 50.16 -18.26 9.06
C PRO A 195 48.89 -19.02 8.63
N VAL A 196 47.98 -19.20 9.59
CA VAL A 196 46.65 -19.82 9.41
C VAL A 196 45.55 -18.75 9.41
N SER A 197 45.76 -17.65 10.14
CA SER A 197 44.88 -16.47 10.11
C SER A 197 45.72 -15.21 10.05
N LEU A 198 45.36 -14.30 9.16
CA LEU A 198 46.03 -13.01 8.95
C LEU A 198 45.02 -11.88 9.17
N SER A 199 45.46 -10.80 9.81
CA SER A 199 44.67 -9.58 9.97
C SER A 199 45.59 -8.37 9.96
N VAL A 200 45.07 -7.22 9.51
CA VAL A 200 45.86 -5.99 9.36
C VAL A 200 45.15 -4.87 10.09
N HIS A 201 45.92 -4.09 10.84
CA HIS A 201 45.47 -2.83 11.44
C HIS A 201 46.33 -1.70 10.88
N CYS A 202 45.69 -0.72 10.23
CA CYS A 202 46.37 0.47 9.73
C CYS A 202 46.27 1.57 10.78
N LEU A 203 47.42 2.06 11.25
CA LEU A 203 47.51 3.14 12.22
C LEU A 203 48.53 4.17 11.70
N ASP A 204 48.13 5.43 11.60
CA ASP A 204 48.95 6.52 11.04
C ASP A 204 49.51 6.20 9.64
N HIS A 205 50.84 6.15 9.49
CA HIS A 205 51.57 5.86 8.25
C HIS A 205 52.17 4.43 8.22
N ASP A 206 51.74 3.53 9.10
CA ASP A 206 52.19 2.14 9.15
C ASP A 206 51.01 1.14 9.13
N ALA A 207 51.30 -0.08 8.68
CA ALA A 207 50.38 -1.19 8.69
C ALA A 207 50.96 -2.31 9.56
N PHE A 208 50.24 -2.66 10.61
CA PHE A 208 50.60 -3.77 11.49
C PHE A 208 49.91 -5.05 11.03
N LEU A 209 50.70 -6.04 10.63
CA LEU A 209 50.22 -7.35 10.21
C LEU A 209 50.30 -8.30 11.39
N PHE A 210 49.18 -8.94 11.72
CA PHE A 210 49.09 -9.98 12.74
C PHE A 210 48.91 -11.33 12.07
N ALA A 211 49.75 -12.31 12.42
CA ALA A 211 49.64 -13.67 11.93
C ALA A 211 49.55 -14.66 13.10
N LEU A 212 48.48 -15.44 13.08
CA LEU A 212 48.31 -16.60 13.94
C LEU A 212 48.78 -17.84 13.18
N CYS A 213 49.83 -18.49 13.68
CA CYS A 213 50.57 -19.51 12.93
C CYS A 213 50.26 -20.94 13.40
N GLN A 214 50.65 -21.94 12.60
CA GLN A 214 50.43 -23.36 12.91
C GLN A 214 51.14 -23.83 14.18
N ASP A 215 52.17 -23.12 14.65
CA ASP A 215 52.89 -23.35 15.90
C ASP A 215 52.23 -22.70 17.13
N HIS A 216 50.98 -22.27 17.01
CA HIS A 216 50.17 -21.64 18.07
C HIS A 216 50.69 -20.27 18.54
N LYS A 217 51.61 -19.64 17.80
CA LYS A 217 52.11 -18.30 18.14
C LYS A 217 51.42 -17.22 17.34
N LEU A 218 51.19 -16.10 18.01
CA LEU A 218 50.75 -14.86 17.40
C LEU A 218 51.97 -13.97 17.17
N ARG A 219 52.18 -13.57 15.92
CA ARG A 219 53.30 -12.72 15.51
C ARG A 219 52.75 -11.42 14.92
N MET A 220 53.44 -10.32 15.21
CA MET A 220 53.10 -8.98 14.68
C MET A 220 54.30 -8.41 13.91
N TRP A 221 54.05 -7.87 12.73
CA TRP A 221 55.06 -7.20 11.90
C TRP A 221 54.64 -5.76 11.60
N SER A 222 55.61 -4.86 11.57
CA SER A 222 55.44 -3.55 10.93
C SER A 222 55.78 -3.67 9.45
N TYR A 223 54.89 -3.17 8.60
CA TYR A 223 55.14 -3.10 7.15
C TYR A 223 56.22 -2.05 6.83
N LYS A 224 56.20 -0.91 7.53
CA LYS A 224 57.15 0.18 7.35
C LYS A 224 58.57 -0.21 7.74
N ASP A 225 58.73 -0.83 8.91
CA ASP A 225 60.03 -1.24 9.44
C ASP A 225 60.48 -2.61 8.90
N GLN A 226 59.59 -3.34 8.24
CA GLN A 226 59.83 -4.66 7.65
C GLN A 226 60.37 -5.71 8.64
N MET A 227 59.99 -5.60 9.91
CA MET A 227 60.50 -6.43 10.99
C MET A 227 59.38 -6.95 11.89
N CYS A 228 59.60 -8.12 12.48
CA CYS A 228 58.71 -8.69 13.47
C CYS A 228 58.90 -7.95 14.80
N LEU A 229 57.85 -7.28 15.26
CA LEU A 229 57.85 -6.45 16.46
C LEU A 229 57.47 -7.23 17.72
N MET A 230 56.67 -8.28 17.59
CA MET A 230 56.16 -9.06 18.72
C MET A 230 55.94 -10.52 18.31
N VAL A 231 56.23 -11.41 19.25
CA VAL A 231 55.92 -12.85 19.18
C VAL A 231 55.36 -13.25 20.54
N ALA A 232 54.14 -13.77 20.56
CA ALA A 232 53.47 -14.27 21.76
C ALA A 232 53.12 -15.75 21.60
N ASP A 233 53.47 -16.57 22.60
CA ASP A 233 53.10 -17.99 22.64
C ASP A 233 51.73 -18.13 23.31
N LEU A 234 50.70 -18.46 22.51
CA LEU A 234 49.33 -18.50 23.02
C LEU A 234 49.06 -19.73 23.90
N LEU A 235 49.93 -20.74 23.86
CA LEU A 235 49.80 -21.91 24.73
C LEU A 235 50.05 -21.57 26.20
N GLU A 236 50.68 -20.44 26.52
CA GLU A 236 50.83 -19.95 27.90
C GLU A 236 49.48 -19.60 28.54
N PHE A 237 48.47 -19.25 27.74
CA PHE A 237 47.14 -18.83 28.19
C PHE A 237 46.09 -19.95 28.12
N MET A 238 46.51 -21.18 27.77
CA MET A 238 45.63 -22.35 27.64
C MET A 238 45.98 -23.45 28.64
N PRO A 239 45.00 -24.20 29.18
CA PRO A 239 45.26 -25.41 29.95
C PRO A 239 45.79 -26.50 29.01
N VAL A 240 47.11 -26.58 28.90
CA VAL A 240 47.81 -27.36 27.88
C VAL A 240 47.56 -28.87 28.03
N SER A 241 47.00 -29.52 27.01
CA SER A 241 47.13 -30.97 26.82
C SER A 241 48.43 -31.28 26.04
N ARG A 242 49.12 -32.38 26.38
CA ARG A 242 50.34 -32.79 25.66
C ARG A 242 50.09 -33.00 24.16
N ASP A 243 48.88 -33.40 23.80
CA ASP A 243 48.46 -33.65 22.43
C ASP A 243 48.38 -32.37 21.59
N LEU A 244 48.00 -31.24 22.21
CA LEU A 244 47.90 -29.97 21.49
C LEU A 244 49.26 -29.43 21.05
N ARG A 245 50.31 -29.62 21.87
CA ARG A 245 51.67 -29.18 21.55
C ARG A 245 52.29 -29.88 20.33
N LEU A 246 51.75 -31.02 19.94
CA LEU A 246 52.27 -31.86 18.86
C LEU A 246 51.44 -31.72 17.57
N ALA A 247 50.26 -31.10 17.63
CA ALA A 247 49.34 -30.97 16.50
C ALA A 247 49.48 -29.59 15.84
N ALA A 248 49.45 -29.52 14.50
CA ALA A 248 49.45 -28.24 13.80
C ALA A 248 48.11 -27.51 14.00
N GLY A 249 48.20 -26.23 14.39
CA GLY A 249 47.06 -25.36 14.66
C GLY A 249 46.28 -24.90 13.43
N THR A 250 45.62 -25.81 12.72
CA THR A 250 44.98 -25.52 11.41
C THR A 250 43.61 -24.84 11.48
N GLY A 251 42.94 -24.89 12.64
CA GLY A 251 41.61 -24.29 12.85
C GLY A 251 41.61 -22.95 13.59
N HIS A 252 42.78 -22.35 13.83
CA HIS A 252 42.89 -21.12 14.59
C HIS A 252 42.38 -19.90 13.83
N ARG A 253 41.75 -18.95 14.53
CA ARG A 253 41.19 -17.74 13.92
C ARG A 253 41.51 -16.49 14.74
N LEU A 254 41.80 -15.40 14.05
CA LEU A 254 42.11 -14.09 14.61
C LEU A 254 41.08 -13.06 14.13
N ARG A 255 40.61 -12.21 15.04
CA ARG A 255 39.80 -11.02 14.75
C ARG A 255 40.34 -9.83 15.53
N LEU A 256 40.22 -8.64 14.94
CA LEU A 256 40.67 -7.38 15.54
C LEU A 256 39.46 -6.47 15.79
N ALA A 257 39.49 -5.73 16.89
CA ALA A 257 38.53 -4.67 17.20
C ALA A 257 39.27 -3.44 17.74
N PHE A 258 38.81 -2.23 17.42
CA PHE A 258 39.47 -1.00 17.84
C PHE A 258 38.50 -0.09 18.60
N SER A 259 38.93 0.35 19.78
CA SER A 259 38.26 1.36 20.60
C SER A 259 39.07 2.65 20.61
N GLN A 260 38.41 3.79 20.44
CA GLN A 260 39.10 5.09 20.51
C GLN A 260 39.63 5.40 21.91
N SER A 261 38.98 4.89 22.97
CA SER A 261 39.38 5.12 24.36
C SER A 261 40.39 4.10 24.87
N LEU A 262 40.28 2.84 24.43
CA LEU A 262 41.03 1.71 25.00
C LEU A 262 42.02 1.07 24.00
N GLY A 263 42.05 1.49 22.74
CA GLY A 263 43.02 1.01 21.75
C GLY A 263 42.61 -0.30 21.06
N LEU A 264 43.59 -1.08 20.62
CA LEU A 264 43.39 -2.27 19.78
C LEU A 264 43.23 -3.55 20.60
N TYR A 265 42.13 -4.26 20.35
CA TYR A 265 41.81 -5.56 20.93
C TYR A 265 42.03 -6.67 19.89
N LEU A 266 42.54 -7.81 20.37
CA LEU A 266 42.79 -9.02 19.61
C LEU A 266 41.99 -10.17 20.21
N GLY A 267 41.05 -10.70 19.44
CA GLY A 267 40.28 -11.88 19.78
C GLY A 267 40.86 -13.07 19.04
N VAL A 268 41.31 -14.08 19.79
CA VAL A 268 41.91 -15.29 19.24
C VAL A 268 41.08 -16.50 19.62
N TYR A 269 40.64 -17.27 18.61
CA TYR A 269 40.08 -18.59 18.82
C TYR A 269 41.12 -19.67 18.56
N MET A 270 41.44 -20.41 19.61
CA MET A 270 42.32 -21.56 19.58
C MET A 270 41.50 -22.85 19.44
N HIS A 271 41.45 -23.38 18.22
CA HIS A 271 40.90 -24.71 17.96
C HIS A 271 41.68 -25.81 18.71
N ALA A 272 40.94 -26.68 19.40
CA ALA A 272 41.48 -27.84 20.08
C ALA A 272 40.51 -29.04 19.93
N PRO A 273 41.00 -30.29 19.91
CA PRO A 273 40.18 -31.48 19.57
C PRO A 273 39.01 -31.78 20.52
N LYS A 274 39.06 -31.29 21.77
CA LYS A 274 38.03 -31.56 22.79
C LYS A 274 37.14 -30.34 23.06
N ARG A 275 37.74 -29.18 23.31
CA ARG A 275 37.06 -27.89 23.52
C ARG A 275 37.97 -26.77 23.05
N GLY A 276 37.50 -25.94 22.12
CA GLY A 276 38.20 -24.72 21.74
C GLY A 276 38.17 -23.66 22.85
N GLN A 277 39.03 -22.65 22.74
CA GLN A 277 39.12 -21.55 23.71
C GLN A 277 39.25 -20.22 22.98
N PHE A 278 38.53 -19.21 23.47
CA PHE A 278 38.71 -17.82 23.10
C PHE A 278 39.67 -17.13 24.08
N CYS A 279 40.57 -16.32 23.57
CA CYS A 279 41.44 -15.45 24.35
C CYS A 279 41.31 -14.03 23.82
N VAL A 280 41.09 -13.07 24.71
CA VAL A 280 41.05 -11.64 24.37
C VAL A 280 42.28 -10.95 24.94
N PHE A 281 42.95 -10.18 24.09
CA PHE A 281 44.13 -9.42 24.44
C PHE A 281 43.97 -7.95 24.06
N GLN A 282 44.57 -7.06 24.84
CA GLN A 282 44.77 -5.66 24.48
C GLN A 282 46.21 -5.48 24.00
N LEU A 283 46.40 -4.83 22.86
CA LEU A 283 47.74 -4.45 22.40
C LEU A 283 48.22 -3.24 23.19
N VAL A 284 49.30 -3.42 23.94
CA VAL A 284 49.93 -2.33 24.69
C VAL A 284 51.28 -2.00 24.08
N SER A 285 51.51 -0.72 23.85
CA SER A 285 52.79 -0.18 23.41
C SER A 285 53.48 0.53 24.57
N THR A 286 54.74 0.20 24.81
CA THR A 286 55.59 0.92 25.76
C THR A 286 56.30 2.09 25.06
N GLU A 287 56.79 3.07 25.82
CA GLU A 287 57.55 4.25 25.30
C GLU A 287 58.75 3.89 24.40
N SER A 288 59.19 2.62 24.41
CA SER A 288 60.32 2.09 23.64
C SER A 288 59.96 1.42 22.31
N ASN A 289 58.74 1.59 21.78
CA ASN A 289 58.21 0.84 20.61
C ASN A 289 58.27 -0.68 20.79
N ARG A 290 58.24 -1.16 22.05
CA ARG A 290 58.03 -2.58 22.34
C ARG A 290 56.54 -2.81 22.56
N TYR A 291 56.02 -3.75 21.81
CA TYR A 291 54.63 -4.19 21.88
C TYR A 291 54.52 -5.46 22.75
N SER A 292 53.50 -5.49 23.60
CA SER A 292 53.10 -6.66 24.37
C SER A 292 51.59 -6.86 24.29
N LEU A 293 51.15 -8.07 24.61
CA LEU A 293 49.74 -8.39 24.76
C LEU A 293 49.41 -8.45 26.24
N ASP A 294 48.49 -7.58 26.66
CA ASP A 294 47.89 -7.67 27.97
C ASP A 294 46.67 -8.60 27.86
N HIS A 295 46.67 -9.67 28.66
CA HIS A 295 45.57 -10.63 28.69
C HIS A 295 44.37 -10.05 29.44
N ILE A 296 43.20 -10.06 28.78
CA ILE A 296 41.95 -9.57 29.37
C ILE A 296 41.12 -10.75 29.88
N SER A 297 40.86 -11.73 28.99
CA SER A 297 39.96 -12.84 29.33
C SER A 297 40.31 -14.12 28.55
N SER A 298 39.96 -15.26 29.14
CA SER A 298 40.04 -16.60 28.55
C SER A 298 38.71 -17.30 28.75
N LEU A 299 38.04 -17.66 27.65
CA LEU A 299 36.68 -18.17 27.66
C LEU A 299 36.63 -19.53 26.97
N PHE A 300 36.11 -20.54 27.65
CA PHE A 300 35.97 -21.87 27.06
C PHE A 300 34.78 -21.94 26.12
N SER A 301 34.96 -22.62 24.99
CA SER A 301 33.88 -22.95 24.07
C SER A 301 33.13 -24.20 24.56
N SER A 302 31.87 -24.30 24.15
CA SER A 302 31.07 -25.53 24.15
C SER A 302 31.71 -26.64 23.29
N GLN A 303 31.14 -27.85 23.31
CA GLN A 303 31.53 -28.96 22.42
C GLN A 303 31.12 -28.72 20.94
N GLU A 304 30.43 -27.62 20.67
CA GLU A 304 29.92 -27.25 19.34
C GLU A 304 31.07 -26.82 18.40
N THR A 305 30.84 -26.95 17.09
CA THR A 305 31.86 -26.61 16.08
C THR A 305 31.76 -25.15 15.66
N LEU A 306 32.84 -24.38 15.83
CA LEU A 306 32.84 -22.96 15.50
C LEU A 306 32.78 -22.71 13.98
N VAL A 307 31.75 -21.99 13.54
CA VAL A 307 31.57 -21.58 12.14
C VAL A 307 32.21 -20.22 11.89
N ASP A 308 31.94 -19.22 12.73
CA ASP A 308 32.57 -17.90 12.69
C ASP A 308 32.42 -17.14 14.02
N PHE A 309 33.20 -16.08 14.20
CA PHE A 309 33.03 -15.16 15.33
C PHE A 309 33.42 -13.73 14.93
N ALA A 310 32.84 -12.78 15.64
CA ALA A 310 33.11 -11.36 15.53
C ALA A 310 33.42 -10.78 16.91
N LEU A 311 34.25 -9.73 16.93
CA LEU A 311 34.78 -9.11 18.14
C LEU A 311 34.42 -7.62 18.13
N THR A 312 33.92 -7.12 19.26
CA THR A 312 33.77 -5.69 19.55
C THR A 312 34.74 -5.29 20.67
N SER A 313 34.68 -4.04 21.12
CA SER A 313 35.50 -3.57 22.25
C SER A 313 35.11 -4.18 23.59
N ALA A 314 33.90 -4.75 23.73
CA ALA A 314 33.40 -5.30 24.98
C ALA A 314 32.84 -6.73 24.86
N GLU A 315 32.50 -7.18 23.66
CA GLU A 315 31.78 -8.43 23.43
C GLU A 315 32.42 -9.33 22.37
N ILE A 316 32.26 -10.64 22.56
CA ILE A 316 32.47 -11.63 21.50
C ILE A 316 31.10 -12.15 21.09
N TRP A 317 30.85 -12.14 19.78
CA TRP A 317 29.73 -12.86 19.19
C TRP A 317 30.27 -14.06 18.43
N ALA A 318 29.70 -15.23 18.66
CA ALA A 318 30.16 -16.46 18.03
C ALA A 318 28.98 -17.30 17.52
N LEU A 319 29.25 -17.99 16.42
CA LEU A 319 28.33 -18.80 15.65
C LEU A 319 28.89 -20.22 15.57
N TRP A 320 28.10 -21.19 16.00
CA TRP A 320 28.46 -22.61 16.01
C TRP A 320 27.41 -23.48 15.29
N HIS A 321 27.81 -24.70 14.96
CA HIS A 321 26.88 -25.82 14.77
C HIS A 321 26.93 -26.78 15.95
N ASN A 322 25.78 -27.21 16.43
CA ASN A 322 25.68 -28.33 17.38
C ASN A 322 25.90 -29.69 16.69
N GLU A 323 25.82 -30.79 17.44
CA GLU A 323 25.99 -32.16 16.91
C GLU A 323 24.95 -32.53 15.86
N GLU A 324 23.77 -31.89 15.90
CA GLU A 324 22.65 -32.06 14.96
C GLU A 324 22.74 -31.11 13.75
N ASN A 325 23.83 -30.36 13.58
CA ASN A 325 24.02 -29.31 12.55
C ASN A 325 23.05 -28.11 12.64
N GLN A 326 22.37 -27.91 13.75
CA GLN A 326 21.56 -26.72 13.99
C GLN A 326 22.43 -25.50 14.31
N THR A 327 21.89 -24.33 14.01
CA THR A 327 22.57 -23.03 14.19
C THR A 327 22.51 -22.62 15.66
N VAL A 328 23.65 -22.39 16.28
CA VAL A 328 23.74 -21.85 17.64
C VAL A 328 24.49 -20.52 17.60
N VAL A 329 23.87 -19.45 18.10
CA VAL A 329 24.51 -18.13 18.25
C VAL A 329 24.53 -17.76 19.72
N LYS A 330 25.69 -17.32 20.20
CA LYS A 330 25.87 -16.85 21.57
C LYS A 330 26.77 -15.62 21.57
N TYR A 331 26.60 -14.78 22.57
CA TYR A 331 27.47 -13.65 22.81
C TYR A 331 27.92 -13.60 24.26
N ILE A 332 29.00 -12.91 24.54
CA ILE A 332 29.51 -12.75 25.91
C ILE A 332 30.20 -11.40 26.03
N ASN A 333 29.85 -10.66 27.09
CA ASN A 333 30.59 -9.47 27.49
C ASN A 333 31.81 -9.91 28.31
N PHE A 334 33.01 -9.74 27.77
CA PHE A 334 34.23 -10.25 28.40
C PHE A 334 34.84 -9.29 29.42
N GLU A 335 34.32 -8.07 29.57
CA GLU A 335 34.78 -7.09 30.57
C GLU A 335 34.00 -7.21 31.89
N GLN A 336 32.69 -7.48 31.81
CA GLN A 336 31.79 -7.49 32.97
C GLN A 336 31.43 -8.90 33.47
N ASN A 337 31.52 -9.91 32.62
CA ASN A 337 31.06 -11.26 32.95
C ASN A 337 32.13 -12.08 33.69
N VAL A 338 32.16 -11.94 35.01
CA VAL A 338 33.08 -12.68 35.91
C VAL A 338 32.80 -14.19 35.90
N ALA A 339 31.56 -14.60 35.59
CA ALA A 339 31.14 -16.00 35.57
C ALA A 339 31.54 -16.76 34.30
N GLY A 340 31.95 -16.05 33.24
CA GLY A 340 32.31 -16.64 31.93
C GLY A 340 31.14 -17.33 31.23
N GLN A 341 29.91 -16.91 31.52
CA GLN A 341 28.68 -17.51 30.97
C GLN A 341 28.31 -16.89 29.63
N TRP A 342 28.00 -17.72 28.64
CA TRP A 342 27.58 -17.24 27.33
C TRP A 342 26.09 -16.92 27.32
N ASN A 343 25.71 -15.74 26.83
CA ASN A 343 24.34 -15.35 26.62
C ASN A 343 23.83 -15.98 25.32
N GLN A 344 22.73 -16.72 25.40
CA GLN A 344 22.14 -17.41 24.26
C GLN A 344 21.28 -16.44 23.42
N VAL A 345 21.34 -16.60 22.10
CA VAL A 345 20.44 -15.94 21.16
C VAL A 345 19.33 -16.93 20.79
N PHE A 346 18.08 -16.49 20.90
CA PHE A 346 16.94 -17.27 20.43
C PHE A 346 16.90 -17.26 18.90
N VAL A 347 17.18 -18.42 18.30
CA VAL A 347 17.01 -18.63 16.87
C VAL A 347 15.63 -19.26 16.68
N GLN A 348 14.85 -18.75 15.74
CA GLN A 348 13.56 -19.36 15.41
C GLN A 348 13.78 -20.81 14.98
N PRO A 349 13.11 -21.79 15.63
CA PRO A 349 13.23 -23.18 15.25
C PRO A 349 12.68 -23.39 13.84
N LEU A 350 13.16 -24.44 13.18
CA LEU A 350 12.56 -24.89 11.94
C LEU A 350 11.12 -25.38 12.22
N PRO A 351 10.18 -25.19 11.29
CA PRO A 351 8.85 -25.77 11.40
C PRO A 351 8.91 -27.29 11.62
N GLU A 352 7.94 -27.86 12.34
CA GLU A 352 7.86 -29.30 12.56
C GLU A 352 7.69 -30.07 11.24
N GLU A 353 8.22 -31.30 11.18
CA GLU A 353 8.16 -32.17 9.99
C GLU A 353 6.73 -32.66 9.69
N GLU A 354 5.88 -32.78 10.71
CA GLU A 354 4.49 -33.24 10.57
C GLU A 354 3.52 -32.06 10.43
N VAL A 355 2.91 -31.92 9.25
CA VAL A 355 1.81 -30.97 9.02
C VAL A 355 0.48 -31.67 9.22
N THR A 356 -0.27 -31.26 10.23
CA THR A 356 -1.68 -31.62 10.35
C THR A 356 -2.50 -30.71 9.45
N VAL A 357 -2.80 -31.17 8.24
CA VAL A 357 -3.78 -30.51 7.37
C VAL A 357 -5.16 -30.64 8.02
N ARG A 358 -5.82 -29.51 8.31
CA ARG A 358 -7.09 -29.42 9.07
C ARG A 358 -8.30 -29.76 8.20
N GLN A 359 -9.35 -30.41 8.73
CA GLN A 359 -10.60 -30.69 7.99
C GLN A 359 -11.30 -29.44 7.43
N ASP A 360 -11.07 -28.27 8.05
CA ASP A 360 -11.75 -27.01 7.74
C ASP A 360 -10.87 -26.05 6.91
N GLN A 361 -9.59 -26.39 6.68
CA GLN A 361 -8.67 -25.57 5.91
C GLN A 361 -8.28 -26.28 4.62
N ASP A 362 -8.36 -25.53 3.53
CA ASP A 362 -7.73 -25.93 2.29
C ASP A 362 -6.21 -26.06 2.52
N PRO A 363 -5.54 -27.16 2.13
CA PRO A 363 -4.09 -27.37 2.31
C PRO A 363 -3.18 -26.35 1.57
N ARG A 364 -3.73 -25.24 1.09
CA ARG A 364 -3.09 -24.22 0.23
C ARG A 364 -2.23 -23.20 1.02
N ILE A 365 -1.84 -23.51 2.25
CA ILE A 365 -1.13 -22.58 3.16
C ILE A 365 0.34 -22.99 3.26
N PHE A 366 1.14 -22.64 2.25
CA PHE A 366 2.60 -22.63 2.40
C PHE A 366 3.11 -21.29 1.86
N SER A 367 3.23 -20.31 2.75
CA SER A 367 3.74 -18.98 2.45
C SER A 367 4.97 -18.67 3.30
N GLN A 368 6.02 -19.49 3.17
CA GLN A 368 7.36 -19.13 3.63
C GLN A 368 8.39 -19.63 2.61
N GLY A 369 8.48 -18.92 1.49
CA GLY A 369 9.56 -19.10 0.52
C GLY A 369 10.44 -17.87 0.49
N THR A 370 11.76 -18.07 0.52
CA THR A 370 12.73 -17.01 0.27
C THR A 370 12.82 -16.78 -1.23
N GLU A 371 12.58 -15.54 -1.67
CA GLU A 371 12.54 -15.16 -3.08
C GLU A 371 13.79 -15.62 -3.82
N ARG A 372 13.61 -16.49 -4.82
CA ARG A 372 14.56 -16.65 -5.93
C ARG A 372 13.81 -16.72 -7.24
N HIS A 373 14.01 -15.68 -8.04
CA HIS A 373 13.80 -15.54 -9.48
C HIS A 373 12.99 -16.67 -10.15
N MET A 374 11.67 -16.50 -10.11
CA MET A 374 10.74 -17.07 -11.07
C MET A 374 9.88 -15.91 -11.58
N ASP A 375 9.61 -15.85 -12.89
CA ASP A 375 8.74 -14.83 -13.51
C ASP A 375 7.24 -14.99 -13.11
N LEU A 376 6.96 -15.68 -12.00
CA LEU A 376 5.62 -16.04 -11.52
C LEU A 376 5.28 -15.24 -10.27
N THR A 377 4.04 -14.77 -10.19
CA THR A 377 3.48 -14.17 -8.96
C THR A 377 3.21 -15.24 -7.89
N TRP A 378 3.11 -14.84 -6.61
CA TRP A 378 2.77 -15.76 -5.52
C TRP A 378 1.45 -16.52 -5.75
N ASP A 379 0.44 -15.86 -6.33
CA ASP A 379 -0.84 -16.49 -6.66
C ASP A 379 -0.71 -17.51 -7.80
N GLU A 380 0.13 -17.24 -8.80
CA GLU A 380 0.43 -18.19 -9.87
C GLU A 380 1.23 -19.38 -9.35
N LEU A 381 2.26 -19.14 -8.53
CA LEU A 381 3.02 -20.21 -7.89
C LEU A 381 2.12 -21.09 -7.03
N ARG A 382 1.23 -20.49 -6.22
CA ARG A 382 0.25 -21.22 -5.42
C ARG A 382 -0.64 -22.10 -6.31
N LYS A 383 -1.17 -21.55 -7.41
CA LYS A 383 -2.00 -22.30 -8.36
C LYS A 383 -1.24 -23.46 -9.00
N GLU A 384 0.00 -23.23 -9.45
CA GLU A 384 0.84 -24.26 -10.07
C GLU A 384 1.18 -25.39 -9.09
N VAL A 385 1.53 -25.05 -7.84
CA VAL A 385 1.78 -26.03 -6.78
C VAL A 385 0.52 -26.83 -6.47
N THR A 386 -0.62 -26.16 -6.27
CA THR A 386 -1.90 -26.83 -6.03
C THR A 386 -2.25 -27.77 -7.17
N LEU A 387 -2.12 -27.32 -8.42
CA LEU A 387 -2.40 -28.13 -9.60
C LEU A 387 -1.43 -29.33 -9.73
N ALA A 388 -0.15 -29.15 -9.39
CA ALA A 388 0.83 -30.24 -9.41
C ALA A 388 0.49 -31.33 -8.38
N VAL A 389 0.17 -30.94 -7.15
CA VAL A 389 -0.23 -31.87 -6.09
C VAL A 389 -1.57 -32.55 -6.43
N GLU A 390 -2.55 -31.80 -6.94
CA GLU A 390 -3.83 -32.35 -7.39
C GLU A 390 -3.68 -33.33 -8.56
N ASN A 391 -2.78 -33.09 -9.51
CA ASN A 391 -2.52 -34.00 -10.62
C ASN A 391 -1.89 -35.32 -10.16
N GLU A 392 -0.93 -35.27 -9.23
CA GLU A 392 -0.36 -36.49 -8.64
C GLU A 392 -1.40 -37.27 -7.82
N PHE A 393 -2.21 -36.53 -7.05
CA PHE A 393 -3.34 -37.08 -6.32
C PHE A 393 -4.32 -37.79 -7.26
N GLN A 394 -4.82 -37.12 -8.31
CA GLN A 394 -5.74 -37.71 -9.30
C GLN A 394 -5.15 -38.93 -10.02
N GLY A 395 -3.84 -38.94 -10.26
CA GLY A 395 -3.15 -40.10 -10.84
C GLY A 395 -3.08 -41.32 -9.93
N SER A 396 -3.24 -41.14 -8.61
CA SER A 396 -3.16 -42.20 -7.59
C SER A 396 -4.52 -42.79 -7.18
N VAL A 397 -5.63 -42.10 -7.46
CA VAL A 397 -6.99 -42.60 -7.22
C VAL A 397 -7.34 -43.64 -8.28
N THR A 398 -7.07 -44.91 -8.01
CA THR A 398 -7.29 -46.02 -8.95
C THR A 398 -8.70 -46.63 -8.89
N GLU A 399 -9.48 -46.33 -7.85
CA GLU A 399 -10.81 -46.91 -7.61
C GLU A 399 -11.92 -45.90 -7.86
N TYR A 400 -13.00 -46.33 -8.54
CA TYR A 400 -14.16 -45.49 -8.88
C TYR A 400 -15.00 -45.08 -7.67
N GLU A 401 -14.79 -45.69 -6.49
CA GLU A 401 -15.47 -45.40 -5.23
C GLU A 401 -14.44 -45.33 -4.09
N CYS A 402 -13.89 -44.13 -3.83
CA CYS A 402 -13.05 -43.87 -2.66
C CYS A 402 -13.91 -43.34 -1.51
N SER A 403 -13.74 -43.84 -0.28
CA SER A 403 -14.42 -43.27 0.89
C SER A 403 -13.92 -41.85 1.18
N PRO A 404 -14.75 -40.96 1.73
CA PRO A 404 -14.32 -39.59 2.04
C PRO A 404 -13.16 -39.56 3.05
N GLU A 405 -13.06 -40.54 3.95
CA GLU A 405 -11.95 -40.68 4.88
C GLU A 405 -10.64 -41.08 4.20
N GLU A 406 -10.67 -42.05 3.27
CA GLU A 406 -9.50 -42.45 2.47
C GLU A 406 -9.06 -41.31 1.53
N PHE A 407 -10.01 -40.61 0.91
CA PHE A 407 -9.75 -39.45 0.07
C PHE A 407 -9.01 -38.36 0.86
N TRP A 408 -9.48 -38.08 2.08
CA TRP A 408 -8.85 -37.12 2.98
C TRP A 408 -7.44 -37.54 3.39
N GLN A 409 -7.27 -38.79 3.84
CA GLN A 409 -5.95 -39.30 4.24
C GLN A 409 -4.94 -39.23 3.10
N LEU A 410 -5.36 -39.56 1.88
CA LEU A 410 -4.53 -39.49 0.70
C LEU A 410 -4.14 -38.03 0.38
N GLN A 411 -5.08 -37.09 0.49
CA GLN A 411 -4.82 -35.66 0.32
C GLN A 411 -3.79 -35.15 1.35
N VAL A 412 -3.95 -35.50 2.63
CA VAL A 412 -2.99 -35.17 3.69
C VAL A 412 -1.61 -35.75 3.36
N GLU A 413 -1.53 -37.01 2.95
CA GLU A 413 -0.25 -37.68 2.63
C GLU A 413 0.53 -36.95 1.51
N PHE A 414 -0.14 -36.56 0.43
CA PHE A 414 0.51 -35.84 -0.67
C PHE A 414 0.98 -34.44 -0.27
N TRP A 415 0.17 -33.70 0.49
CA TRP A 415 0.56 -32.37 0.99
C TRP A 415 1.69 -32.44 2.02
N SER A 416 1.69 -33.44 2.91
CA SER A 416 2.78 -33.67 3.85
C SER A 416 4.08 -34.06 3.15
N LYS A 417 4.03 -34.86 2.07
CA LYS A 417 5.20 -35.16 1.24
C LYS A 417 5.77 -33.90 0.57
N PHE A 418 4.91 -33.09 -0.04
CA PHE A 418 5.32 -31.82 -0.67
C PHE A 418 5.97 -30.89 0.36
N TYR A 419 5.35 -30.75 1.53
CA TYR A 419 5.86 -29.93 2.62
C TYR A 419 7.20 -30.43 3.14
N ALA A 420 7.35 -31.73 3.41
CA ALA A 420 8.61 -32.31 3.85
C ALA A 420 9.75 -32.05 2.85
N CYS A 421 9.46 -32.12 1.53
CA CYS A 421 10.42 -31.70 0.52
C CYS A 421 10.78 -30.22 0.62
N CYS A 422 9.80 -29.32 0.80
CA CYS A 422 10.06 -27.90 0.99
C CYS A 422 10.92 -27.62 2.23
N LEU A 423 10.63 -28.28 3.35
CA LEU A 423 11.38 -28.17 4.59
C LEU A 423 12.84 -28.61 4.39
N GLN A 424 13.09 -29.74 3.73
CA GLN A 424 14.46 -30.20 3.41
C GLN A 424 15.25 -29.17 2.58
N TYR A 425 14.61 -28.51 1.61
CA TYR A 425 15.24 -27.42 0.87
C TYR A 425 15.51 -26.20 1.76
N GLN A 426 14.55 -25.83 2.62
CA GLN A 426 14.68 -24.73 3.55
C GLN A 426 15.81 -24.96 4.57
N GLU A 427 15.96 -26.17 5.10
CA GLU A 427 17.06 -26.59 5.98
C GLU A 427 18.42 -26.47 5.28
N ALA A 428 18.51 -26.95 4.04
CA ALA A 428 19.73 -26.84 3.27
C ALA A 428 20.12 -25.36 3.03
N LEU A 429 19.13 -24.47 2.88
CA LEU A 429 19.30 -23.03 2.70
C LEU A 429 19.52 -22.28 4.03
N SER A 430 19.02 -22.79 5.15
CA SER A 430 19.14 -22.16 6.47
C SER A 430 20.52 -22.32 7.09
N ARG A 431 21.36 -23.20 6.52
CA ARG A 431 22.74 -23.43 6.96
C ARG A 431 23.52 -22.10 7.12
N PRO A 432 24.02 -21.79 8.31
CA PRO A 432 24.71 -20.54 8.59
C PRO A 432 26.13 -20.60 8.03
N LEU A 433 26.58 -19.50 7.46
CA LEU A 433 27.85 -19.39 6.75
C LEU A 433 28.79 -18.38 7.41
N ALA A 434 28.26 -17.27 7.91
CA ALA A 434 29.06 -16.23 8.54
C ALA A 434 28.23 -15.35 9.47
N LEU A 435 28.92 -14.66 10.37
CA LEU A 435 28.36 -13.68 11.29
C LEU A 435 29.00 -12.32 11.01
N HIS A 436 28.19 -11.27 10.92
CA HIS A 436 28.67 -9.91 10.71
C HIS A 436 28.07 -8.94 11.72
N LEU A 437 28.92 -8.10 12.30
CA LEU A 437 28.54 -7.01 13.20
C LEU A 437 28.74 -5.69 12.47
N ASN A 438 27.66 -4.90 12.35
CA ASN A 438 27.76 -3.56 11.80
C ASN A 438 28.08 -2.57 12.94
N PRO A 439 29.29 -1.97 12.99
CA PRO A 439 29.67 -1.07 14.08
C PRO A 439 28.90 0.26 14.09
N TYR A 440 28.24 0.63 12.97
CA TYR A 440 27.49 1.88 12.86
C TYR A 440 26.03 1.76 13.30
N THR A 441 25.45 0.56 13.21
CA THR A 441 24.04 0.31 13.55
C THR A 441 23.87 -0.64 14.73
N SER A 442 24.97 -1.18 15.27
CA SER A 442 24.99 -2.26 16.27
C SER A 442 24.17 -3.49 15.87
N MET A 443 23.96 -3.71 14.57
CA MET A 443 23.20 -4.86 14.09
C MET A 443 24.09 -6.07 13.96
N VAL A 444 23.53 -7.21 14.36
CA VAL A 444 24.14 -8.52 14.12
C VAL A 444 23.39 -9.19 12.99
N CYS A 445 24.12 -9.44 11.90
CA CYS A 445 23.63 -10.10 10.70
C CYS A 445 24.19 -11.52 10.65
N LEU A 446 23.29 -12.49 10.52
CA LEU A 446 23.61 -13.89 10.28
C LEU A 446 23.39 -14.19 8.79
N LEU A 447 24.47 -14.54 8.10
CA LEU A 447 24.42 -14.95 6.70
C LEU A 447 24.18 -16.46 6.63
N LYS A 448 23.11 -16.86 5.97
CA LYS A 448 22.79 -18.26 5.66
C LYS A 448 23.01 -18.52 4.17
N LYS A 449 22.93 -19.79 3.74
CA LYS A 449 23.16 -20.17 2.33
C LYS A 449 22.09 -19.64 1.37
N GLY A 450 20.84 -19.55 1.82
CA GLY A 450 19.72 -19.05 1.02
C GLY A 450 19.23 -17.67 1.39
N SER A 451 19.54 -17.18 2.59
CA SER A 451 18.94 -15.98 3.16
C SER A 451 19.86 -15.25 4.13
N MET A 452 19.46 -14.04 4.50
CA MET A 452 20.06 -13.26 5.56
C MET A 452 19.08 -13.16 6.73
N SER A 453 19.57 -13.24 7.96
CA SER A 453 18.77 -13.04 9.17
C SER A 453 19.40 -11.96 10.03
N PHE A 454 18.58 -11.15 10.70
CA PHE A 454 19.04 -10.12 11.61
C PHE A 454 18.65 -10.50 13.03
N LEU A 455 19.55 -10.23 13.97
CA LEU A 455 19.25 -10.39 15.39
C LEU A 455 18.70 -9.08 15.93
N VAL A 456 17.58 -9.16 16.62
CA VAL A 456 16.91 -8.03 17.26
C VAL A 456 16.95 -8.24 18.77
N PRO A 457 17.32 -7.21 19.56
CA PRO A 457 17.18 -7.24 21.01
C PRO A 457 15.75 -7.56 21.45
N CYS A 458 15.62 -8.42 22.46
CA CYS A 458 14.34 -8.85 23.01
C CYS A 458 13.94 -7.98 24.21
N SER A 459 12.63 -7.78 24.45
CA SER A 459 12.18 -7.17 25.71
C SER A 459 12.45 -8.13 26.88
N LEU A 460 12.51 -7.62 28.11
CA LEU A 460 12.80 -8.46 29.28
C LEU A 460 11.77 -9.58 29.46
N VAL A 461 10.48 -9.28 29.32
CA VAL A 461 9.40 -10.27 29.48
C VAL A 461 9.51 -11.36 28.43
N ASP A 462 9.73 -10.98 27.17
CA ASP A 462 9.89 -11.91 26.07
C ASP A 462 11.17 -12.77 26.26
N HIS A 463 12.26 -12.17 26.73
CA HIS A 463 13.50 -12.88 27.08
C HIS A 463 13.28 -13.92 28.18
N LEU A 464 12.63 -13.51 29.28
CA LEU A 464 12.30 -14.41 30.39
C LEU A 464 11.40 -15.55 29.92
N TYR A 465 10.42 -15.33 29.04
CA TYR A 465 9.57 -16.42 28.57
C TYR A 465 10.31 -17.42 27.66
N LEU A 466 11.22 -16.94 26.80
CA LEU A 466 11.95 -17.77 25.83
C LEU A 466 13.18 -18.53 26.38
N LEU A 467 13.71 -18.14 27.55
CA LEU A 467 14.87 -18.79 28.18
C LEU A 467 14.63 -20.29 28.51
N SER A 468 15.66 -21.13 28.41
CA SER A 468 15.62 -22.53 28.87
C SER A 468 15.81 -22.65 30.40
N ASN A 469 15.27 -23.71 31.01
CA ASN A 469 15.28 -23.92 32.47
C ASN A 469 16.69 -24.09 33.09
N GLU A 470 17.74 -24.30 32.29
CA GLU A 470 19.11 -24.57 32.78
C GLU A 470 19.93 -23.29 33.12
N HIS A 471 19.45 -22.10 32.74
CA HIS A 471 20.15 -20.84 32.98
C HIS A 471 19.38 -20.01 34.02
N LEU A 472 19.65 -20.32 35.29
CA LEU A 472 19.23 -19.51 36.44
C LEU A 472 19.73 -18.06 36.28
N LEU A 473 18.84 -17.11 36.60
CA LEU A 473 19.08 -15.67 36.67
C LEU A 473 20.55 -15.33 36.97
N THR A 474 21.17 -14.59 36.07
CA THR A 474 22.47 -13.97 36.36
C THR A 474 22.25 -12.84 37.39
N GLU A 475 23.29 -12.48 38.16
CA GLU A 475 23.20 -11.38 39.13
C GLU A 475 22.77 -10.04 38.48
N ASP A 476 22.92 -9.91 37.17
CA ASP A 476 22.50 -8.76 36.36
C ASP A 476 20.97 -8.70 36.13
N ASP A 477 20.27 -9.83 36.03
CA ASP A 477 18.81 -9.87 35.87
C ASP A 477 18.08 -9.41 37.14
N ALA A 478 18.74 -9.56 38.29
CA ALA A 478 18.26 -9.10 39.60
C ALA A 478 18.44 -7.59 39.81
N ALA A 479 19.19 -6.89 38.95
CA ALA A 479 19.36 -5.43 39.01
C ALA A 479 18.21 -4.66 38.36
N ILE A 480 17.38 -5.31 37.54
CA ILE A 480 16.28 -4.67 36.79
C ILE A 480 15.01 -4.56 37.64
N PHE A 481 14.75 -5.55 38.48
CA PHE A 481 13.71 -5.44 39.50
C PHE A 481 14.35 -4.83 40.74
N GLU A 482 13.87 -3.66 41.17
CA GLU A 482 14.37 -2.95 42.37
C GLU A 482 14.33 -3.82 43.65
N ASP A 483 13.62 -4.96 43.61
CA ASP A 483 13.48 -5.94 44.69
C ASP A 483 13.84 -7.38 44.22
N LEU A 484 14.82 -7.99 44.89
CA LEU A 484 15.33 -9.34 44.63
C LEU A 484 14.33 -10.45 44.97
N GLU A 485 13.37 -10.19 45.86
CA GLU A 485 12.31 -11.16 46.19
C GLU A 485 11.24 -11.17 45.10
N MET A 486 10.92 -10.00 44.54
CA MET A 486 10.00 -9.87 43.42
C MET A 486 10.53 -10.49 42.12
N SER A 487 11.83 -10.36 41.84
CA SER A 487 12.43 -11.00 40.66
C SER A 487 12.33 -12.52 40.70
N ARG A 488 12.45 -13.13 41.89
CA ARG A 488 12.26 -14.57 42.09
C ARG A 488 10.82 -15.00 41.86
N ASP A 489 9.85 -14.27 42.42
CA ASP A 489 8.42 -14.56 42.22
C ASP A 489 8.04 -14.51 40.72
N VAL A 490 8.54 -13.52 39.98
CA VAL A 490 8.32 -13.39 38.52
C VAL A 490 8.96 -14.55 37.75
N VAL A 491 10.18 -14.96 38.11
CA VAL A 491 10.83 -16.09 37.43
C VAL A 491 10.13 -17.41 37.71
N CYS A 492 9.75 -17.70 38.95
CA CYS A 492 8.98 -18.90 39.26
C CYS A 492 7.63 -18.91 38.52
N LEU A 493 6.97 -17.76 38.42
CA LEU A 493 5.75 -17.60 37.63
C LEU A 493 5.97 -17.92 36.15
N VAL A 494 7.00 -17.32 35.53
CA VAL A 494 7.32 -17.57 34.11
C VAL A 494 7.68 -19.03 33.86
N GLN A 495 8.36 -19.69 34.81
CA GLN A 495 8.61 -21.14 34.71
C GLN A 495 7.31 -21.95 34.71
N CYS A 496 6.31 -21.59 35.53
CA CYS A 496 4.98 -22.21 35.46
C CYS A 496 4.32 -22.00 34.09
N LEU A 497 4.43 -20.80 33.52
CA LEU A 497 3.90 -20.50 32.18
C LEU A 497 4.56 -21.34 31.10
N ARG A 498 5.89 -21.54 31.17
CA ARG A 498 6.60 -22.40 30.20
C ARG A 498 6.15 -23.86 30.28
N LEU A 499 6.00 -24.41 31.48
CA LEU A 499 5.48 -25.78 31.67
C LEU A 499 4.07 -25.95 31.07
N ILE A 500 3.23 -24.92 31.19
CA ILE A 500 1.93 -24.89 30.52
C ILE A 500 2.12 -24.82 28.99
N GLY A 501 2.94 -23.88 28.51
CA GLY A 501 3.19 -23.71 27.08
C GLY A 501 3.73 -24.98 26.39
N GLU A 502 4.62 -25.72 27.05
CA GLU A 502 5.21 -26.98 26.58
C GLU A 502 4.22 -28.16 26.58
N SER A 503 3.19 -28.12 27.44
CA SER A 503 2.17 -29.18 27.53
C SER A 503 0.95 -28.96 26.63
N ILE A 504 0.82 -27.79 26.01
CA ILE A 504 -0.29 -27.46 25.10
C ILE A 504 -0.05 -28.14 23.74
N SER A 505 -1.00 -29.01 23.35
CA SER A 505 -1.01 -29.60 22.01
C SER A 505 -1.48 -28.59 20.94
N MET A 506 -1.22 -28.90 19.67
CA MET A 506 -1.70 -28.07 18.55
C MET A 506 -3.25 -27.98 18.51
N GLU A 507 -3.95 -29.04 18.91
CA GLU A 507 -5.42 -29.05 19.02
C GLU A 507 -5.90 -28.09 20.11
N MET A 508 -5.24 -28.08 21.27
CA MET A 508 -5.54 -27.16 22.38
C MET A 508 -5.25 -25.70 21.98
N ALA A 509 -4.12 -25.44 21.32
CA ALA A 509 -3.80 -24.10 20.81
C ALA A 509 -4.88 -23.58 19.85
N PHE A 510 -5.40 -24.45 18.99
CA PHE A 510 -6.46 -24.12 18.03
C PHE A 510 -7.79 -23.73 18.72
N ILE A 511 -8.12 -24.30 19.88
CA ILE A 511 -9.31 -23.90 20.66
C ILE A 511 -9.23 -22.40 21.00
N MET A 512 -8.05 -21.93 21.43
CA MET A 512 -7.82 -20.52 21.74
C MET A 512 -7.90 -19.62 20.49
N GLU A 513 -7.20 -19.99 19.40
CA GLU A 513 -7.24 -19.26 18.13
C GLU A 513 -8.67 -19.14 17.60
N MET A 514 -9.46 -20.22 17.69
CA MET A 514 -10.84 -20.24 17.22
C MET A 514 -11.77 -19.42 18.09
N ALA A 515 -11.55 -19.40 19.41
CA ALA A 515 -12.30 -18.54 20.30
C ALA A 515 -12.09 -17.06 19.95
N CYS A 516 -10.84 -16.65 19.72
CA CYS A 516 -10.50 -15.28 19.35
C CYS A 516 -11.10 -14.88 18.00
N SER A 517 -10.93 -15.70 16.97
CA SER A 517 -11.47 -15.42 15.63
C SER A 517 -13.00 -15.38 15.60
N ARG A 518 -13.69 -16.22 16.38
CA ARG A 518 -15.16 -16.25 16.51
C ARG A 518 -15.71 -15.27 17.53
N LEU A 519 -14.87 -14.42 18.14
CA LEU A 519 -15.27 -13.44 19.15
C LEU A 519 -15.95 -14.08 20.37
N GLN A 520 -15.49 -15.27 20.74
CA GLN A 520 -15.88 -15.95 21.97
C GLN A 520 -14.95 -15.48 23.10
N PRO A 521 -15.43 -15.43 24.36
CA PRO A 521 -14.58 -15.04 25.48
C PRO A 521 -13.43 -16.06 25.63
N PRO A 522 -12.15 -15.62 25.55
CA PRO A 522 -10.98 -16.50 25.56
C PRO A 522 -10.85 -17.26 26.89
N GLU A 523 -11.48 -16.78 27.96
CA GLU A 523 -11.56 -17.45 29.26
C GLU A 523 -12.20 -18.84 29.18
N LYS A 524 -13.26 -18.99 28.37
CA LYS A 524 -13.93 -20.28 28.20
C LYS A 524 -13.05 -21.27 27.44
N ALA A 525 -12.28 -20.77 26.48
CA ALA A 525 -11.28 -21.56 25.78
C ALA A 525 -10.15 -21.97 26.74
N ALA A 526 -9.65 -21.05 27.57
CA ALA A 526 -8.65 -21.37 28.59
C ALA A 526 -9.14 -22.41 29.60
N GLU A 527 -10.41 -22.33 30.03
CA GLU A 527 -11.02 -23.32 30.93
C GLU A 527 -11.09 -24.71 30.27
N GLN A 528 -11.54 -24.76 29.01
CA GLN A 528 -11.58 -26.02 28.25
C GLN A 528 -10.18 -26.62 28.06
N ILE A 529 -9.19 -25.80 27.69
CA ILE A 529 -7.80 -26.24 27.53
C ILE A 529 -7.25 -26.76 28.85
N LEU A 530 -7.56 -26.10 29.98
CA LEU A 530 -7.15 -26.58 31.30
C LEU A 530 -7.78 -27.94 31.65
N GLU A 531 -9.05 -28.17 31.31
CA GLU A 531 -9.69 -29.48 31.48
C GLU A 531 -9.00 -30.56 30.67
N ASP A 532 -8.67 -30.27 29.42
CA ASP A 532 -7.97 -31.21 28.53
C ASP A 532 -6.53 -31.47 29.01
N LEU A 533 -5.84 -30.46 29.53
CA LEU A 533 -4.51 -30.61 30.14
C LEU A 533 -4.56 -31.52 31.38
N ILE A 534 -5.53 -31.31 32.27
CA ILE A 534 -5.70 -32.14 33.47
C ILE A 534 -6.09 -33.58 33.08
N ALA A 535 -6.93 -33.75 32.06
CA ALA A 535 -7.34 -35.07 31.59
C ALA A 535 -6.18 -35.86 30.94
N ASN A 536 -5.25 -35.16 30.29
CA ASN A 536 -4.13 -35.73 29.55
C ASN A 536 -2.76 -35.59 30.26
N ASP A 537 -2.74 -35.28 31.56
CA ASP A 537 -1.51 -35.08 32.34
C ASP A 537 -0.76 -36.40 32.57
N THR A 538 0.04 -36.81 31.58
CA THR A 538 0.79 -38.07 31.61
C THR A 538 2.16 -37.95 32.28
N GLU A 539 2.70 -36.74 32.43
CA GLU A 539 4.04 -36.46 32.96
C GLU A 539 4.05 -35.85 34.37
N ASN A 540 2.89 -35.76 35.04
CA ASN A 540 2.70 -35.06 36.33
C ASN A 540 3.07 -33.57 36.27
N VAL A 541 2.89 -32.92 35.12
CA VAL A 541 3.22 -31.51 34.89
C VAL A 541 2.43 -30.63 35.85
N MET A 542 1.21 -31.03 36.20
CA MET A 542 0.35 -30.29 37.12
C MET A 542 0.89 -30.30 38.56
N GLU A 543 1.56 -31.37 39.00
CA GLU A 543 2.23 -31.41 40.30
C GLU A 543 3.45 -30.49 40.32
N ASP A 544 4.23 -30.46 39.24
CA ASP A 544 5.40 -29.58 39.10
C ASP A 544 5.01 -28.10 39.09
N ILE A 545 3.94 -27.74 38.35
CA ILE A 545 3.36 -26.39 38.38
C ILE A 545 2.89 -26.06 39.79
N HIS A 546 2.21 -26.97 40.48
CA HIS A 546 1.74 -26.74 41.84
C HIS A 546 2.90 -26.52 42.82
N SER A 547 3.96 -27.31 42.73
CA SER A 547 5.17 -27.17 43.54
C SER A 547 5.82 -25.80 43.33
N LYS A 548 5.97 -25.36 42.07
CA LYS A 548 6.55 -24.04 41.76
C LYS A 548 5.67 -22.89 42.21
N LEU A 549 4.34 -23.01 42.08
CA LEU A 549 3.40 -22.00 42.57
C LEU A 549 3.48 -21.80 44.09
N GLN A 550 3.79 -22.85 44.86
CA GLN A 550 3.99 -22.74 46.31
C GLN A 550 5.26 -21.95 46.69
N GLU A 551 6.24 -21.83 45.80
CA GLU A 551 7.45 -21.04 46.02
C GLU A 551 7.19 -19.52 45.88
N ILE A 552 6.11 -19.14 45.19
CA ILE A 552 5.75 -17.75 44.91
C ILE A 552 5.05 -17.14 46.12
N ARG A 553 5.58 -16.02 46.63
CA ARG A 553 5.00 -15.35 47.80
C ARG A 553 3.76 -14.53 47.45
N ASN A 554 3.82 -13.77 46.36
CA ASN A 554 2.72 -12.93 45.90
C ASN A 554 2.47 -13.09 44.38
N PRO A 555 1.74 -14.15 43.97
CA PRO A 555 1.50 -14.42 42.55
C PRO A 555 0.73 -13.28 41.87
N ILE A 556 -0.19 -12.61 42.56
CA ILE A 556 -0.99 -11.51 42.00
C ILE A 556 -0.09 -10.32 41.64
N HIS A 557 0.87 -9.98 42.49
CA HIS A 557 1.77 -8.86 42.22
C HIS A 557 2.78 -9.17 41.10
N ALA A 558 3.32 -10.39 41.07
CA ALA A 558 4.20 -10.85 39.98
C ALA A 558 3.48 -10.86 38.62
N ILE A 559 2.24 -11.35 38.61
CA ILE A 559 1.34 -11.31 37.45
C ILE A 559 1.09 -9.86 37.01
N GLY A 560 0.75 -8.95 37.94
CA GLY A 560 0.49 -7.55 37.63
C GLY A 560 1.70 -6.80 37.06
N LEU A 561 2.91 -7.19 37.44
CA LEU A 561 4.15 -6.65 36.88
C LEU A 561 4.34 -7.07 35.42
N LEU A 562 4.11 -8.34 35.10
CA LEU A 562 4.15 -8.82 33.71
C LEU A 562 3.14 -8.09 32.82
N ILE A 563 1.93 -7.77 33.33
CA ILE A 563 0.95 -6.93 32.59
C ILE A 563 1.57 -5.59 32.26
N ARG A 564 2.10 -4.90 33.26
CA ARG A 564 2.56 -3.52 33.09
C ARG A 564 3.65 -3.42 32.03
N GLU A 565 4.54 -4.41 31.98
CA GLU A 565 5.59 -4.47 30.95
C GLU A 565 5.06 -4.86 29.56
N MET A 566 3.86 -5.45 29.47
CA MET A 566 3.17 -5.75 28.21
C MET A 566 2.18 -4.67 27.77
N ASP A 567 1.66 -3.88 28.70
CA ASP A 567 0.61 -2.88 28.54
C ASP A 567 1.21 -1.52 28.24
N TYR A 568 1.23 -1.19 26.95
CA TYR A 568 1.80 0.05 26.45
C TYR A 568 0.84 1.25 26.51
N GLU A 569 -0.38 1.09 27.05
CA GLU A 569 -1.30 2.22 27.18
C GLU A 569 -0.80 3.29 28.16
N THR A 570 0.02 2.90 29.15
CA THR A 570 0.44 3.79 30.25
C THR A 570 1.65 4.70 29.95
N ASP A 571 2.46 4.38 28.94
CA ASP A 571 3.62 5.20 28.54
C ASP A 571 3.28 6.25 27.45
N ALA A 572 2.12 6.14 26.79
CA ALA A 572 1.67 7.05 25.74
C ALA A 572 1.28 8.46 26.24
N ASP A 573 1.23 8.67 27.56
CA ASP A 573 0.91 9.96 28.19
C ASP A 573 2.12 10.90 28.35
N MET A 574 3.34 10.43 28.05
CA MET A 574 4.51 11.31 27.95
C MET A 574 4.85 11.65 26.50
N GLU A 575 4.84 12.96 26.21
CA GLU A 575 5.23 13.60 24.93
C GLU A 575 4.13 13.81 23.86
N ARG A 576 2.95 14.31 24.25
CA ARG A 576 2.08 15.05 23.33
C ARG A 576 2.61 16.47 23.09
N GLY A 577 3.57 16.60 22.18
CA GLY A 577 3.97 17.87 21.58
C GLY A 577 3.28 18.10 20.23
N GLU A 578 2.67 19.27 20.03
CA GLU A 578 2.06 19.69 18.77
C GLU A 578 3.03 19.57 17.59
N THR A 579 2.52 19.14 16.43
CA THR A 579 3.27 18.97 15.17
C THR A 579 3.75 20.31 14.60
N PRO A 580 5.07 20.55 14.44
CA PRO A 580 5.57 21.66 13.65
C PRO A 580 5.84 21.20 12.21
N HIS A 581 5.50 22.05 11.24
CA HIS A 581 5.84 21.89 9.83
C HIS A 581 7.37 21.83 9.62
N LEU A 582 7.85 20.79 8.93
CA LEU A 582 9.27 20.56 8.61
C LEU A 582 9.71 21.26 7.31
N ALA A 583 10.89 21.89 7.34
CA ALA A 583 11.63 22.37 6.17
C ALA A 583 12.54 21.26 5.59
N PRO A 584 12.86 21.27 4.27
CA PRO A 584 13.48 20.13 3.60
C PRO A 584 14.99 20.31 3.45
N GLN A 585 15.81 19.57 4.20
CA GLN A 585 17.21 19.33 3.82
C GLN A 585 17.62 17.89 4.14
N MET A 586 17.96 17.14 3.08
CA MET A 586 17.99 15.67 2.92
C MET A 586 16.61 15.00 2.91
N SER A 587 16.38 14.07 1.97
CA SER A 587 15.09 13.37 1.82
C SER A 587 14.92 12.35 2.96
N LEU A 588 14.45 12.81 4.12
CA LEU A 588 14.01 11.99 5.26
C LEU A 588 13.04 10.87 4.83
N SER A 589 12.38 11.03 3.67
CA SER A 589 11.53 10.01 3.05
C SER A 589 12.25 8.69 2.70
N GLN A 590 13.58 8.67 2.59
CA GLN A 590 14.36 7.52 2.11
C GLN A 590 14.94 6.62 3.23
N LEU A 591 14.93 7.03 4.50
CA LEU A 591 15.50 6.19 5.56
C LEU A 591 14.62 4.97 5.82
N PHE A 592 15.22 3.79 5.97
CA PHE A 592 14.54 2.49 6.13
C PHE A 592 13.46 2.19 5.08
N GLY A 593 13.63 2.70 3.86
CA GLY A 593 12.65 2.55 2.78
C GLY A 593 12.77 1.28 1.95
N SER A 594 13.77 0.43 2.20
CA SER A 594 13.93 -0.84 1.49
C SER A 594 12.89 -1.90 1.92
N SER A 595 12.64 -2.87 1.05
CA SER A 595 11.85 -4.07 1.37
C SER A 595 12.52 -4.91 2.46
N THR A 596 13.85 -5.02 2.46
CA THR A 596 14.59 -5.74 3.52
C THR A 596 14.39 -5.10 4.89
N ALA A 597 14.46 -3.77 4.99
CA ALA A 597 14.22 -3.07 6.25
C ALA A 597 12.77 -3.23 6.72
N ALA A 598 11.80 -3.11 5.80
CA ALA A 598 10.39 -3.36 6.10
C ALA A 598 10.20 -4.78 6.65
N HIS A 599 10.71 -5.80 5.96
CA HIS A 599 10.60 -7.19 6.40
C HIS A 599 11.25 -7.45 7.76
N VAL A 600 12.41 -6.86 8.06
CA VAL A 600 13.07 -7.01 9.36
C VAL A 600 12.25 -6.39 10.49
N VAL A 601 11.73 -5.18 10.26
CA VAL A 601 10.93 -4.46 11.26
C VAL A 601 9.59 -5.15 11.48
N CYS A 602 8.87 -5.42 10.41
CA CYS A 602 7.54 -6.02 10.45
C CYS A 602 7.61 -7.46 10.96
N GLY A 603 8.63 -8.24 10.57
CA GLY A 603 8.90 -9.55 11.16
C GLY A 603 9.25 -9.48 12.66
N GLY A 604 9.92 -8.40 13.10
CA GLY A 604 10.14 -8.13 14.53
C GLY A 604 8.85 -7.81 15.27
N VAL A 605 7.97 -7.00 14.68
CA VAL A 605 6.63 -6.70 15.21
C VAL A 605 5.80 -7.97 15.34
N ALA A 606 5.72 -8.77 14.28
CA ALA A 606 5.05 -10.06 14.25
C ALA A 606 5.55 -10.98 15.37
N LYS A 607 6.87 -11.11 15.50
CA LYS A 607 7.49 -11.97 16.51
C LYS A 607 7.15 -11.54 17.94
N ILE A 608 7.20 -10.24 18.24
CA ILE A 608 6.80 -9.71 19.55
C ILE A 608 5.33 -10.00 19.82
N CYS A 609 4.45 -9.79 18.83
CA CYS A 609 3.03 -10.03 18.98
C CYS A 609 2.74 -11.52 19.24
N SER A 610 3.34 -12.44 18.48
CA SER A 610 3.15 -13.89 18.67
C SER A 610 3.68 -14.37 20.02
N VAL A 611 4.87 -13.94 20.45
CA VAL A 611 5.43 -14.35 21.75
C VAL A 611 4.52 -13.89 22.90
N ARG A 612 4.01 -12.66 22.80
CA ARG A 612 3.10 -12.12 23.81
C ARG A 612 1.72 -12.77 23.78
N PHE A 613 1.23 -13.15 22.60
CA PHE A 613 -0.01 -13.90 22.48
C PHE A 613 0.09 -15.24 23.23
N LEU A 614 1.19 -15.98 23.04
CA LEU A 614 1.47 -17.22 23.76
C LEU A 614 1.56 -16.99 25.28
N LEU A 615 2.29 -15.95 25.70
CA LEU A 615 2.39 -15.59 27.12
C LEU A 615 1.00 -15.29 27.72
N CYS A 616 0.16 -14.50 27.03
CA CYS A 616 -1.21 -14.19 27.48
C CYS A 616 -2.10 -15.44 27.54
N ARG A 617 -2.02 -16.34 26.54
CA ARG A 617 -2.74 -17.62 26.53
C ARG A 617 -2.36 -18.46 27.75
N ASP A 618 -1.07 -18.69 27.95
CA ASP A 618 -0.57 -19.56 29.02
C ASP A 618 -0.90 -18.97 30.40
N LEU A 619 -0.87 -17.65 30.51
CA LEU A 619 -1.20 -16.94 31.73
C LEU A 619 -2.70 -16.99 32.06
N LEU A 620 -3.58 -16.93 31.05
CA LEU A 620 -5.02 -17.18 31.24
C LEU A 620 -5.27 -18.62 31.71
N ILE A 621 -4.58 -19.61 31.15
CA ILE A 621 -4.71 -21.02 31.58
C ILE A 621 -4.21 -21.18 33.02
N LEU A 622 -3.05 -20.61 33.36
CA LEU A 622 -2.53 -20.60 34.72
C LEU A 622 -3.50 -19.94 35.70
N GLN A 623 -4.15 -18.85 35.28
CA GLN A 623 -5.16 -18.20 36.09
C GLN A 623 -6.38 -19.10 36.35
N GLN A 624 -6.87 -19.81 35.34
CA GLN A 624 -7.96 -20.80 35.54
C GLN A 624 -7.54 -21.89 36.52
N LEU A 625 -6.27 -22.31 36.48
CA LEU A 625 -5.72 -23.27 37.44
C LEU A 625 -5.68 -22.69 38.86
N LEU A 626 -5.22 -21.45 39.03
CA LEU A 626 -5.21 -20.77 40.33
C LEU A 626 -6.61 -20.61 40.92
N LEU A 627 -7.62 -20.33 40.09
CA LEU A 627 -9.02 -20.26 40.51
C LEU A 627 -9.55 -21.62 40.99
N ARG A 628 -9.13 -22.73 40.35
CA ARG A 628 -9.49 -24.09 40.77
C ARG A 628 -8.77 -24.56 42.04
N LEU A 629 -7.53 -24.12 42.25
CA LEU A 629 -6.71 -24.47 43.43
C LEU A 629 -7.01 -23.65 44.69
N GLY A 630 -7.62 -22.47 44.55
CA GLY A 630 -7.92 -21.57 45.67
C GLY A 630 -9.03 -22.09 46.60
N ASP A 631 -8.70 -22.31 47.88
CA ASP A 631 -9.67 -22.57 48.95
C ASP A 631 -10.61 -21.36 49.15
N PRO A 632 -11.90 -21.55 49.51
CA PRO A 632 -12.91 -20.49 49.62
C PRO A 632 -12.68 -19.47 50.77
N VAL A 633 -11.52 -19.53 51.44
CA VAL A 633 -11.16 -18.71 52.60
C VAL A 633 -10.07 -17.67 52.30
N SER A 634 -9.25 -17.87 51.25
CA SER A 634 -8.33 -16.82 50.72
C SER A 634 -8.92 -16.05 49.54
N THR A 635 -10.05 -16.49 49.01
CA THR A 635 -10.85 -15.82 47.99
C THR A 635 -11.89 -14.90 48.65
N ALA A 636 -11.43 -13.83 49.32
CA ALA A 636 -12.33 -12.69 49.52
C ALA A 636 -12.62 -12.08 48.13
N PRO A 637 -13.90 -11.83 47.76
CA PRO A 637 -14.32 -11.34 46.43
C PRO A 637 -13.93 -9.86 46.14
N GLY A 638 -12.71 -9.47 46.54
CA GLY A 638 -12.11 -8.16 46.29
C GLY A 638 -10.57 -8.16 46.32
N THR A 639 -9.91 -9.33 46.24
CA THR A 639 -8.44 -9.45 46.16
C THR A 639 -7.94 -9.79 44.75
N TRP A 640 -8.75 -10.48 43.95
CA TRP A 640 -8.58 -10.58 42.50
C TRP A 640 -9.35 -9.42 41.89
N ASP A 641 -8.65 -8.38 41.48
CA ASP A 641 -9.30 -7.20 40.91
C ASP A 641 -9.99 -7.63 39.59
N PRO A 642 -11.33 -7.50 39.46
CA PRO A 642 -12.04 -7.81 38.22
C PRO A 642 -11.48 -7.02 37.02
N VAL A 643 -10.86 -5.87 37.31
CA VAL A 643 -10.15 -5.01 36.35
C VAL A 643 -8.94 -5.70 35.74
N GLY A 644 -8.23 -6.55 36.50
CA GLY A 644 -7.13 -7.35 35.98
C GLY A 644 -7.62 -8.40 34.98
N PHE A 645 -8.75 -9.06 35.28
CA PHE A 645 -9.36 -10.07 34.43
C PHE A 645 -9.70 -9.54 33.02
N CYS A 646 -10.37 -8.38 32.97
CA CYS A 646 -10.71 -7.73 31.70
C CYS A 646 -9.48 -7.30 30.89
N ARG A 647 -8.35 -6.95 31.54
CA ARG A 647 -7.14 -6.53 30.82
C ARG A 647 -6.46 -7.67 30.06
N TRP A 648 -6.56 -8.91 30.52
CA TRP A 648 -5.97 -10.08 29.83
C TRP A 648 -6.74 -10.46 28.59
N GLU A 649 -8.07 -10.51 28.72
CA GLU A 649 -8.98 -10.73 27.61
C GLU A 649 -8.75 -9.64 26.55
N SER A 650 -8.68 -8.38 26.99
CA SER A 650 -8.35 -7.25 26.13
C SER A 650 -6.99 -7.45 25.44
N ASN A 651 -5.90 -7.72 26.18
CA ASN A 651 -4.58 -7.88 25.58
C ASN A 651 -4.49 -9.06 24.60
N LEU A 652 -5.09 -10.20 24.91
CA LEU A 652 -5.09 -11.36 24.01
C LEU A 652 -5.92 -11.05 22.75
N GLN A 653 -7.08 -10.41 22.90
CA GLN A 653 -7.87 -9.93 21.79
C GLN A 653 -7.09 -8.88 20.96
N HIS A 654 -6.39 -7.93 21.59
CA HIS A 654 -5.55 -6.93 20.92
C HIS A 654 -4.47 -7.61 20.06
N LEU A 655 -3.73 -8.56 20.64
CA LEU A 655 -2.64 -9.26 19.96
C LEU A 655 -3.15 -10.16 18.82
N SER A 656 -4.31 -10.80 18.99
CA SER A 656 -4.94 -11.59 17.92
C SER A 656 -5.34 -10.73 16.71
N VAL A 657 -5.70 -9.46 16.92
CA VAL A 657 -5.95 -8.52 15.82
C VAL A 657 -4.65 -8.15 15.10
N LEU A 658 -3.53 -8.10 15.79
CA LEU A 658 -2.22 -7.81 15.20
C LEU A 658 -1.69 -8.97 14.35
N GLU A 659 -2.08 -10.22 14.63
CA GLU A 659 -1.78 -11.36 13.75
C GLU A 659 -2.46 -11.24 12.39
N LEU A 660 -3.64 -10.62 12.30
CA LEU A 660 -4.26 -10.30 11.00
C LEU A 660 -3.47 -9.25 10.21
N ALA A 661 -2.70 -8.41 10.88
CA ALA A 661 -1.87 -7.42 10.21
C ALA A 661 -0.70 -8.08 9.45
N ASP A 662 -0.35 -9.33 9.78
CA ASP A 662 0.62 -10.15 9.02
C ASP A 662 0.00 -10.85 7.79
N THR A 663 -1.29 -10.63 7.49
CA THR A 663 -1.92 -11.20 6.29
C THR A 663 -1.37 -10.59 5.00
N THR A 664 -1.42 -11.38 3.93
CA THR A 664 -0.88 -10.99 2.63
C THR A 664 -1.60 -9.77 2.05
N ALA A 665 -0.86 -8.72 1.71
CA ALA A 665 -1.41 -7.52 1.10
C ALA A 665 -1.79 -7.77 -0.38
N LEU A 666 -2.99 -7.35 -0.78
CA LEU A 666 -3.44 -7.42 -2.18
C LEU A 666 -2.85 -6.25 -2.96
N THR A 667 -1.70 -6.47 -3.62
CA THR A 667 -1.06 -5.43 -4.43
C THR A 667 -1.39 -5.62 -5.92
N PRO A 668 -1.89 -4.60 -6.63
CA PRO A 668 -2.08 -4.70 -8.07
C PRO A 668 -0.72 -4.71 -8.79
N HIS A 669 -0.48 -5.77 -9.58
CA HIS A 669 0.59 -5.96 -10.56
C HIS A 669 1.80 -5.01 -10.45
N LYS A 670 2.73 -5.29 -9.53
CA LYS A 670 4.12 -4.82 -9.64
C LYS A 670 5.04 -6.00 -9.87
N LEU A 671 5.90 -5.90 -10.89
CA LEU A 671 6.93 -6.89 -11.26
C LEU A 671 8.10 -6.98 -10.27
N VAL A 672 8.08 -6.22 -9.16
CA VAL A 672 9.16 -6.16 -8.16
C VAL A 672 8.55 -6.29 -6.77
N SER A 673 9.29 -6.93 -5.84
CA SER A 673 8.93 -7.21 -4.44
C SER A 673 8.23 -6.02 -3.77
N GLY A 674 6.90 -6.03 -3.82
CA GLY A 674 6.03 -5.11 -3.08
C GLY A 674 5.91 -5.56 -1.62
N PRO A 675 5.25 -4.76 -0.76
CA PRO A 675 4.96 -5.19 0.61
C PRO A 675 4.18 -6.52 0.57
N GLN A 676 4.71 -7.53 1.24
CA GLN A 676 4.12 -8.87 1.29
C GLN A 676 3.00 -8.93 2.32
N THR A 677 3.12 -8.19 3.43
CA THR A 677 2.11 -8.13 4.49
C THR A 677 1.47 -6.74 4.63
N ILE A 678 0.34 -6.68 5.33
CA ILE A 678 -0.34 -5.42 5.64
C ILE A 678 0.51 -4.53 6.56
N VAL A 679 1.21 -5.10 7.55
CA VAL A 679 2.14 -4.33 8.40
C VAL A 679 3.28 -3.73 7.58
N GLU A 680 3.82 -4.46 6.60
CA GLU A 680 4.85 -3.92 5.69
C GLU A 680 4.31 -2.76 4.85
N LEU A 681 3.11 -2.89 4.31
CA LEU A 681 2.43 -1.83 3.56
C LEU A 681 2.24 -0.58 4.43
N PHE A 682 1.72 -0.76 5.65
CA PHE A 682 1.52 0.33 6.60
C PHE A 682 2.83 0.99 7.05
N PHE A 683 3.86 0.19 7.30
CA PHE A 683 5.19 0.69 7.65
C PHE A 683 5.75 1.56 6.52
N GLN A 684 5.72 1.08 5.28
CA GLN A 684 6.27 1.80 4.13
C GLN A 684 5.51 3.10 3.82
N GLU A 685 4.19 3.08 3.91
CA GLU A 685 3.35 4.23 3.51
C GLU A 685 3.18 5.28 4.61
N VAL A 686 3.07 4.86 5.88
CA VAL A 686 2.63 5.74 6.97
C VAL A 686 3.61 5.75 8.15
N ALA A 687 3.79 4.62 8.85
CA ALA A 687 4.47 4.61 10.15
C ALA A 687 5.92 5.10 10.06
N ARG A 688 6.66 4.65 9.03
CA ARG A 688 8.06 5.06 8.80
C ARG A 688 8.20 6.58 8.71
N LYS A 689 7.35 7.24 7.94
CA LYS A 689 7.40 8.71 7.74
C LYS A 689 7.15 9.45 9.05
N HIS A 690 6.19 8.99 9.86
CA HIS A 690 5.87 9.58 11.15
C HIS A 690 7.00 9.39 12.16
N ILE A 691 7.52 8.17 12.30
CA ILE A 691 8.59 7.86 13.26
C ILE A 691 9.86 8.66 12.92
N ILE A 692 10.26 8.66 11.65
CA ILE A 692 11.41 9.46 11.19
C ILE A 692 11.18 10.95 11.49
N SER A 693 10.01 11.50 11.17
CA SER A 693 9.74 12.92 11.42
C SER A 693 9.87 13.28 12.91
N ARG A 694 9.38 12.43 13.83
CA ARG A 694 9.49 12.65 15.28
C ARG A 694 10.94 12.63 15.75
N LEU A 695 11.74 11.68 15.27
CA LEU A 695 13.15 11.53 15.67
C LEU A 695 14.01 12.73 15.25
N PHE A 696 13.72 13.33 14.09
CA PHE A 696 14.46 14.49 13.57
C PHE A 696 13.95 15.84 14.07
N LEU A 697 12.82 15.87 14.81
CA LEU A 697 12.33 17.07 15.50
C LEU A 697 13.04 17.30 16.84
N GLN A 698 13.80 16.33 17.36
CA GLN A 698 14.57 16.48 18.60
C GLN A 698 15.81 17.38 18.39
N PRO A 699 15.96 18.50 19.12
CA PRO A 699 16.86 19.61 18.75
C PRO A 699 18.38 19.38 18.91
N ASN A 700 18.85 18.17 19.23
CA ASN A 700 20.25 17.93 19.64
C ASN A 700 20.99 16.76 18.97
N THR A 701 20.45 16.13 17.91
CA THR A 701 21.04 14.92 17.33
C THR A 701 21.72 15.16 15.97
N SER A 702 22.99 14.76 15.85
CA SER A 702 23.76 14.85 14.61
C SER A 702 23.37 13.71 13.65
N LEU A 703 23.16 14.03 12.36
CA LEU A 703 22.72 13.08 11.30
C LEU A 703 23.63 11.85 11.12
N ALA A 704 24.90 11.93 11.57
CA ALA A 704 25.89 10.87 11.42
C ALA A 704 25.95 9.92 12.63
N GLU A 705 25.43 10.32 13.80
CA GLU A 705 25.49 9.56 15.06
C GLU A 705 24.12 9.11 15.57
N THR A 706 23.02 9.46 14.89
CA THR A 706 21.71 8.86 15.15
C THR A 706 21.72 7.40 14.70
N SER A 707 22.27 6.52 15.53
CA SER A 707 21.97 5.10 15.52
C SER A 707 20.51 4.94 15.93
N LEU A 708 19.63 5.03 14.94
CA LEU A 708 18.24 4.64 15.07
C LEU A 708 18.20 3.21 15.61
N ASN A 709 17.87 3.07 16.89
CA ASN A 709 17.91 1.81 17.59
C ASN A 709 16.64 1.03 17.19
N TRP A 710 16.81 0.03 16.31
CA TRP A 710 15.71 -0.78 15.75
C TRP A 710 14.71 -1.33 16.77
N PRO A 711 15.10 -1.77 17.98
CA PRO A 711 14.17 -2.07 19.06
C PRO A 711 13.13 -0.96 19.30
N HIS A 712 13.57 0.30 19.38
CA HIS A 712 12.63 1.42 19.54
C HIS A 712 11.74 1.57 18.30
N LEU A 713 12.27 1.39 17.09
CA LEU A 713 11.46 1.45 15.87
C LEU A 713 10.36 0.38 15.87
N ILE A 714 10.72 -0.86 16.23
CA ILE A 714 9.80 -2.00 16.28
C ILE A 714 8.75 -1.79 17.38
N THR A 715 9.18 -1.42 18.59
CA THR A 715 8.27 -1.14 19.71
C THR A 715 7.34 0.03 19.40
N SER A 716 7.86 1.15 18.89
CA SER A 716 7.05 2.32 18.52
C SER A 716 5.98 2.02 17.47
N ILE A 717 6.21 1.07 16.56
CA ILE A 717 5.15 0.66 15.60
C ILE A 717 4.00 -0.03 16.31
N VAL A 718 4.30 -0.93 17.26
CA VAL A 718 3.28 -1.60 18.07
C VAL A 718 2.53 -0.59 18.93
N THR A 719 3.26 0.25 19.67
CA THR A 719 2.67 1.15 20.68
C THR A 719 1.96 2.35 20.07
N ASP A 720 2.59 3.04 19.12
CA ASP A 720 2.15 4.36 18.68
C ASP A 720 1.23 4.30 17.46
N PHE A 721 1.08 3.14 16.82
CA PHE A 721 0.40 3.02 15.53
C PHE A 721 -0.56 1.83 15.44
N LEU A 722 -0.09 0.62 15.74
CA LEU A 722 -0.90 -0.59 15.57
C LEU A 722 -1.83 -0.85 16.76
N TRP A 723 -1.52 -0.30 17.95
CA TRP A 723 -2.36 -0.46 19.12
C TRP A 723 -3.79 0.04 18.85
N PRO A 724 -4.83 -0.79 19.05
CA PRO A 724 -6.22 -0.45 18.69
C PRO A 724 -6.78 0.81 19.37
N SER A 725 -6.36 1.09 20.61
CA SER A 725 -6.78 2.27 21.39
C SER A 725 -6.15 3.59 20.92
N ASN A 726 -5.37 3.57 19.83
CA ASN A 726 -4.66 4.73 19.33
C ASN A 726 -5.62 5.79 18.74
N PRO A 727 -5.61 7.04 19.24
CA PRO A 727 -6.52 8.09 18.77
C PRO A 727 -6.24 8.54 17.33
N SER A 728 -5.03 8.30 16.81
CA SER A 728 -4.63 8.79 15.48
C SER A 728 -5.36 8.06 14.33
N PHE A 729 -5.85 6.84 14.56
CA PHE A 729 -6.62 6.02 13.62
C PHE A 729 -5.92 5.79 12.25
N LEU A 730 -4.58 5.86 12.22
CA LEU A 730 -3.80 5.86 10.98
C LEU A 730 -3.75 4.51 10.27
N PHE A 731 -3.80 3.39 11.01
CA PHE A 731 -3.74 2.06 10.43
C PHE A 731 -4.98 1.72 9.57
N PRO A 732 -6.23 1.87 10.08
CA PRO A 732 -7.43 1.75 9.25
C PRO A 732 -7.48 2.73 8.06
N GLU A 733 -7.02 3.96 8.26
CA GLU A 733 -6.94 4.98 7.20
C GLU A 733 -6.01 4.52 6.06
N CYS A 734 -4.85 3.95 6.40
CA CYS A 734 -3.91 3.39 5.43
C CYS A 734 -4.51 2.22 4.63
N LEU A 735 -5.21 1.30 5.29
CA LEU A 735 -5.85 0.15 4.64
C LEU A 735 -6.91 0.60 3.63
N MET A 736 -7.74 1.57 4.04
CA MET A 736 -8.74 2.18 3.17
C MET A 736 -8.11 2.86 1.95
N GLY A 737 -7.05 3.65 2.16
CA GLY A 737 -6.32 4.33 1.08
C GLY A 737 -5.60 3.37 0.12
N SER A 738 -5.21 2.20 0.62
CA SER A 738 -4.49 1.16 -0.15
C SER A 738 -5.41 0.08 -0.72
N CYS A 739 -6.73 0.30 -0.70
CA CYS A 739 -7.76 -0.60 -1.22
C CYS A 739 -7.81 -2.00 -0.56
N GLN A 740 -7.35 -2.15 0.69
CA GLN A 740 -7.40 -3.41 1.45
C GLN A 740 -8.74 -3.55 2.21
N TYR A 741 -9.85 -3.54 1.47
CA TYR A 741 -11.20 -3.45 2.05
C TYR A 741 -11.59 -4.69 2.87
N THR A 742 -11.24 -5.89 2.41
CA THR A 742 -11.61 -7.15 3.09
C THR A 742 -10.87 -7.29 4.41
N GLN A 743 -9.57 -6.96 4.43
CA GLN A 743 -8.78 -7.03 5.65
C GLN A 743 -9.15 -5.93 6.64
N LEU A 744 -9.54 -4.74 6.14
CA LEU A 744 -10.11 -3.69 6.99
C LEU A 744 -11.45 -4.09 7.62
N GLN A 745 -12.33 -4.75 6.87
CA GLN A 745 -13.59 -5.28 7.42
C GLN A 745 -13.33 -6.30 8.52
N GLU A 746 -12.40 -7.22 8.29
CA GLU A 746 -12.04 -8.24 9.29
C GLU A 746 -11.38 -7.63 10.52
N TYR A 747 -10.48 -6.65 10.35
CA TYR A 747 -9.89 -5.88 11.44
C TYR A 747 -10.97 -5.21 12.31
N ILE A 748 -11.90 -4.47 11.70
CA ILE A 748 -13.00 -3.80 12.43
C ILE A 748 -13.91 -4.82 13.11
N ARG A 749 -14.20 -5.94 12.46
CA ARG A 749 -15.01 -7.03 13.05
C ARG A 749 -14.38 -7.56 14.33
N LEU A 750 -13.07 -7.77 14.34
CA LEU A 750 -12.38 -8.26 15.54
C LEU A 750 -12.33 -7.21 16.66
N LEU A 751 -12.28 -5.92 16.33
CA LEU A 751 -12.27 -4.83 17.32
C LEU A 751 -13.62 -4.60 18.02
N GLN A 752 -14.71 -4.76 17.28
CA GLN A 752 -16.05 -4.30 17.67
C GLN A 752 -16.53 -4.76 19.07
N PRO A 753 -16.24 -5.97 19.58
CA PRO A 753 -16.79 -6.42 20.86
C PRO A 753 -16.21 -5.73 22.09
N TRP A 754 -14.97 -5.23 22.02
CA TRP A 754 -14.20 -4.81 23.19
C TRP A 754 -13.52 -3.44 23.03
N CYS A 755 -13.17 -3.02 21.80
CA CYS A 755 -12.60 -1.69 21.57
C CYS A 755 -13.72 -0.66 21.49
N HIS A 756 -13.70 0.34 22.39
CA HIS A 756 -14.66 1.45 22.37
C HIS A 756 -14.07 2.76 21.86
N VAL A 757 -12.78 2.76 21.51
CA VAL A 757 -12.08 3.91 20.96
C VAL A 757 -12.28 3.93 19.44
N ASN A 758 -12.50 5.12 18.88
CA ASN A 758 -12.68 5.33 17.43
C ASN A 758 -13.87 4.55 16.81
N MET A 759 -14.92 4.25 17.59
CA MET A 759 -16.08 3.51 17.11
C MET A 759 -16.80 4.22 15.96
N GLY A 760 -16.92 5.56 16.03
CA GLY A 760 -17.50 6.35 14.94
C GLY A 760 -16.66 6.28 13.67
N SER A 761 -15.34 6.35 13.80
CA SER A 761 -14.39 6.23 12.70
C SER A 761 -14.41 4.84 12.08
N CYS A 762 -14.51 3.77 12.90
CA CYS A 762 -14.73 2.39 12.45
C CYS A 762 -16.04 2.25 11.67
N CYS A 763 -17.15 2.79 12.18
CA CYS A 763 -18.44 2.80 11.47
C CYS A 763 -18.32 3.53 10.13
N PHE A 764 -17.65 4.69 10.07
CA PHE A 764 -17.43 5.41 8.81
C PHE A 764 -16.61 4.57 7.80
N MET A 765 -15.53 3.94 8.25
CA MET A 765 -14.71 3.07 7.39
C MET A 765 -15.49 1.85 6.90
N MET A 766 -16.27 1.20 7.77
CA MET A 766 -17.14 0.09 7.41
C MET A 766 -18.18 0.51 6.36
N GLY A 767 -18.75 1.71 6.51
CA GLY A 767 -19.66 2.28 5.53
C GLY A 767 -19.02 2.43 4.16
N ARG A 768 -17.78 2.93 4.09
CA ARG A 768 -17.01 2.99 2.84
C ARG A 768 -16.71 1.61 2.26
N CYS A 769 -16.37 0.61 3.08
CA CYS A 769 -16.17 -0.75 2.61
C CYS A 769 -17.45 -1.32 1.98
N TYR A 770 -18.61 -1.15 2.63
CA TYR A 770 -19.90 -1.59 2.07
C TYR A 770 -20.27 -0.89 0.77
N LEU A 771 -19.93 0.39 0.60
CA LEU A 771 -20.11 1.08 -0.69
C LEU A 771 -19.31 0.44 -1.82
N VAL A 772 -18.04 0.08 -1.57
CA VAL A 772 -17.19 -0.57 -2.57
C VAL A 772 -17.72 -1.96 -2.94
N MET A 773 -18.31 -2.67 -1.97
CA MET A 773 -18.94 -3.98 -2.17
C MET A 773 -20.33 -3.91 -2.82
N GLY A 774 -20.88 -2.71 -3.04
CA GLY A 774 -22.21 -2.51 -3.60
C GLY A 774 -23.38 -2.66 -2.61
N GLU A 775 -23.11 -2.72 -1.30
CA GLU A 775 -24.12 -2.84 -0.24
C GLU A 775 -24.52 -1.48 0.33
N GLY A 776 -25.17 -0.65 -0.51
CA GLY A 776 -25.44 0.76 -0.22
C GLY A 776 -26.25 1.04 1.06
N HIS A 777 -27.29 0.25 1.36
CA HIS A 777 -28.12 0.49 2.56
C HIS A 777 -27.36 0.22 3.87
N LYS A 778 -26.55 -0.85 3.94
CA LYS A 778 -25.69 -1.11 5.10
C LYS A 778 -24.65 0.00 5.28
N ALA A 779 -24.12 0.52 4.16
CA ALA A 779 -23.21 1.65 4.22
C ALA A 779 -23.86 2.88 4.85
N LEU A 780 -25.10 3.19 4.46
CA LEU A 780 -25.85 4.31 5.01
C LEU A 780 -26.07 4.17 6.52
N ASP A 781 -26.49 2.99 6.99
CA ASP A 781 -26.65 2.71 8.42
C ASP A 781 -25.34 2.98 9.19
N CYS A 782 -24.21 2.51 8.67
CA CYS A 782 -22.90 2.75 9.24
C CYS A 782 -22.53 4.24 9.27
N PHE A 783 -22.81 5.01 8.21
CA PHE A 783 -22.56 6.45 8.19
C PHE A 783 -23.42 7.21 9.19
N CYS A 784 -24.68 6.81 9.39
CA CYS A 784 -25.57 7.38 10.39
C CYS A 784 -25.11 7.10 11.81
N GLN A 785 -24.61 5.89 12.09
CA GLN A 785 -24.00 5.54 13.38
C GLN A 785 -22.75 6.38 13.65
N ALA A 786 -21.87 6.54 12.66
CA ALA A 786 -20.66 7.36 12.80
C ALA A 786 -20.95 8.84 13.10
N ALA A 787 -22.09 9.38 12.64
CA ALA A 787 -22.47 10.77 12.86
C ALA A 787 -22.63 11.13 14.36
N SER A 788 -22.91 10.16 15.24
CA SER A 788 -23.08 10.43 16.67
C SER A 788 -21.79 10.85 17.36
N GLU A 789 -20.63 10.36 16.88
CA GLU A 789 -19.31 10.54 17.48
C GLU A 789 -18.48 11.67 16.83
N VAL A 790 -19.02 12.36 15.82
CA VAL A 790 -18.37 13.54 15.21
C VAL A 790 -18.16 14.64 16.26
N GLY A 791 -16.94 15.18 16.36
CA GLY A 791 -16.54 16.11 17.42
C GLY A 791 -15.94 15.45 18.68
N ARG A 792 -15.89 14.12 18.74
CA ARG A 792 -15.25 13.35 19.82
C ARG A 792 -14.00 12.59 19.37
N GLU A 793 -13.90 12.30 18.08
CA GLU A 793 -12.84 11.49 17.49
C GLU A 793 -12.01 12.30 16.49
N GLU A 794 -10.67 12.23 16.62
CA GLU A 794 -9.74 13.06 15.86
C GLU A 794 -9.86 12.83 14.34
N PHE A 795 -10.00 11.58 13.91
CA PHE A 795 -10.13 11.24 12.48
C PHE A 795 -11.38 11.89 11.84
N LEU A 796 -12.53 11.82 12.51
CA LEU A 796 -13.77 12.43 12.01
C LEU A 796 -13.64 13.95 11.96
N ASP A 797 -12.93 14.55 12.93
CA ASP A 797 -12.66 15.99 12.95
C ASP A 797 -11.69 16.42 11.83
N ARG A 798 -10.67 15.59 11.51
CA ARG A 798 -9.82 15.77 10.33
C ARG A 798 -10.61 15.66 9.03
N LEU A 799 -11.57 14.74 8.95
CA LEU A 799 -12.41 14.51 7.76
C LEU A 799 -13.33 15.70 7.44
N ILE A 800 -13.84 16.39 8.47
CA ILE A 800 -14.76 17.53 8.32
C ILE A 800 -14.05 18.88 8.19
N GLN A 801 -12.71 18.93 8.18
CA GLN A 801 -11.99 20.19 8.06
C GLN A 801 -12.49 20.98 6.83
N PRO A 802 -12.92 22.24 7.03
CA PRO A 802 -13.52 23.02 5.96
C PRO A 802 -12.48 23.32 4.89
N GLU A 803 -12.83 23.10 3.63
CA GLU A 803 -12.03 23.57 2.50
C GLU A 803 -12.05 25.11 2.49
N GLU A 804 -10.94 25.76 2.07
CA GLU A 804 -10.78 27.22 2.14
C GLU A 804 -12.00 27.95 1.55
N GLY A 805 -12.79 28.61 2.39
CA GLY A 805 -13.96 29.42 2.00
C GLY A 805 -15.35 28.85 2.31
N GLU A 806 -15.47 27.66 2.93
CA GLU A 806 -16.76 27.11 3.37
C GLU A 806 -17.31 27.78 4.66
N VAL A 807 -18.64 27.93 4.74
CA VAL A 807 -19.33 28.56 5.88
C VAL A 807 -19.28 27.64 7.10
N VAL A 808 -19.04 28.21 8.29
CA VAL A 808 -19.04 27.47 9.58
C VAL A 808 -20.45 26.96 9.87
N SER A 809 -20.68 25.67 9.63
CA SER A 809 -21.88 24.94 10.05
C SER A 809 -21.57 24.02 11.22
N THR A 810 -22.58 23.34 11.78
CA THR A 810 -22.34 22.35 12.84
C THR A 810 -21.49 21.19 12.32
N PRO A 811 -20.59 20.60 13.16
CA PRO A 811 -19.71 19.50 12.75
C PRO A 811 -20.45 18.30 12.12
N ARG A 812 -21.59 17.92 12.69
CA ARG A 812 -22.46 16.86 12.14
C ARG A 812 -23.01 17.18 10.76
N LEU A 813 -23.41 18.43 10.52
CA LEU A 813 -23.88 18.85 9.21
C LEU A 813 -22.75 18.86 8.16
N GLN A 814 -21.52 19.24 8.55
CA GLN A 814 -20.34 19.14 7.69
C GLN A 814 -20.05 17.68 7.32
N TYR A 815 -20.13 16.78 8.30
CA TYR A 815 -20.01 15.35 8.08
C TYR A 815 -21.06 14.83 7.10
N TYR A 816 -22.35 15.13 7.30
CA TYR A 816 -23.39 14.73 6.36
C TYR A 816 -23.17 15.29 4.96
N ASN A 817 -22.72 16.55 4.83
CA ASN A 817 -22.39 17.13 3.54
C ASN A 817 -21.24 16.38 2.84
N LYS A 818 -20.21 15.93 3.56
CA LYS A 818 -19.11 15.12 3.00
C LYS A 818 -19.61 13.74 2.54
N VAL A 819 -20.45 13.07 3.33
CA VAL A 819 -21.03 11.77 2.95
C VAL A 819 -22.01 11.91 1.77
N LEU A 820 -22.80 12.98 1.72
CA LEU A 820 -23.67 13.28 0.57
C LEU A 820 -22.86 13.43 -0.72
N ARG A 821 -21.76 14.21 -0.69
CA ARG A 821 -20.84 14.33 -1.85
C ARG A 821 -20.28 12.97 -2.27
N LEU A 822 -19.92 12.11 -1.31
CA LEU A 822 -19.43 10.76 -1.59
C LEU A 822 -20.49 9.90 -2.32
N LEU A 823 -21.74 9.90 -1.84
CA LEU A 823 -22.84 9.15 -2.45
C LEU A 823 -23.23 9.71 -3.83
N GLU A 824 -23.19 11.03 -4.01
CA GLU A 824 -23.42 11.70 -5.30
C GLU A 824 -22.35 11.30 -6.33
N MET A 825 -21.07 11.27 -5.95
CA MET A 825 -19.97 10.84 -6.83
C MET A 825 -20.10 9.38 -7.29
N LEU A 826 -20.64 8.52 -6.44
CA LEU A 826 -20.89 7.10 -6.74
C LEU A 826 -22.21 6.87 -7.50
N GLY A 827 -23.03 7.91 -7.67
CA GLY A 827 -24.28 7.82 -8.42
C GLY A 827 -25.37 6.99 -7.72
N LEU A 828 -25.50 7.11 -6.39
CA LEU A 828 -26.50 6.38 -5.58
C LEU A 828 -27.66 7.31 -5.12
N PRO A 829 -28.61 7.67 -6.00
CA PRO A 829 -29.60 8.73 -5.75
C PRO A 829 -30.57 8.42 -4.60
N GLU A 830 -30.96 7.16 -4.39
CA GLU A 830 -31.89 6.76 -3.33
C GLU A 830 -31.30 7.01 -1.93
N LEU A 831 -30.03 6.65 -1.73
CA LEU A 831 -29.32 6.87 -0.46
C LEU A 831 -29.04 8.35 -0.22
N VAL A 832 -28.79 9.12 -1.28
CA VAL A 832 -28.62 10.58 -1.20
C VAL A 832 -29.89 11.23 -0.66
N ILE A 833 -31.06 10.81 -1.14
CA ILE A 833 -32.36 11.32 -0.66
C ILE A 833 -32.52 11.01 0.83
N GLU A 834 -32.33 9.75 1.22
CA GLU A 834 -32.49 9.31 2.61
C GLU A 834 -31.56 10.08 3.56
N LEU A 835 -30.27 10.18 3.25
CA LEU A 835 -29.31 10.93 4.04
C LEU A 835 -29.62 12.43 4.09
N ALA A 836 -30.03 13.02 2.96
CA ALA A 836 -30.40 14.44 2.91
C ALA A 836 -31.65 14.74 3.74
N THR A 837 -32.61 13.82 3.82
CA THR A 837 -33.77 13.98 4.71
C THR A 837 -33.37 13.96 6.19
N LEU A 838 -32.39 13.12 6.57
CA LEU A 838 -31.84 13.11 7.93
C LEU A 838 -31.07 14.40 8.25
N ALA A 839 -30.25 14.88 7.30
CA ALA A 839 -29.48 16.12 7.45
C ALA A 839 -30.36 17.38 7.58
N ILE A 840 -31.60 17.37 7.07
CA ILE A 840 -32.57 18.46 7.28
C ILE A 840 -32.95 18.59 8.76
N MET A 841 -33.07 17.49 9.49
CA MET A 841 -33.42 17.54 10.92
C MET A 841 -32.31 18.20 11.75
N GLU A 842 -31.04 17.97 11.37
CA GLU A 842 -29.86 18.51 12.04
C GLU A 842 -29.56 19.98 11.67
N SER A 843 -30.07 20.44 10.53
CA SER A 843 -29.91 21.82 10.04
C SER A 843 -31.09 22.73 10.42
N ALA A 844 -31.87 22.39 11.46
CA ALA A 844 -33.07 23.12 11.88
C ALA A 844 -32.86 24.64 12.01
N ASP A 845 -31.66 25.07 12.42
CA ASP A 845 -31.30 26.46 12.69
C ASP A 845 -30.69 27.22 11.49
N ASP A 846 -30.32 26.53 10.40
CA ASP A 846 -29.72 27.16 9.20
C ASP A 846 -30.59 26.99 7.94
N TRP A 847 -31.36 28.03 7.63
CA TRP A 847 -32.23 28.07 6.47
C TRP A 847 -31.48 27.92 5.13
N ARG A 848 -30.21 28.33 5.04
CA ARG A 848 -29.43 28.23 3.79
C ARG A 848 -29.07 26.78 3.50
N SER A 849 -28.60 26.07 4.53
CA SER A 849 -28.33 24.63 4.45
C SER A 849 -29.60 23.82 4.17
N GLN A 850 -30.74 24.17 4.79
CA GLN A 850 -32.03 23.54 4.47
C GLN A 850 -32.43 23.77 3.00
N ALA A 851 -32.23 24.99 2.47
CA ALA A 851 -32.53 25.29 1.08
C ALA A 851 -31.66 24.47 0.12
N THR A 852 -30.37 24.27 0.44
CA THR A 852 -29.47 23.41 -0.36
C THR A 852 -29.86 21.95 -0.32
N LEU A 853 -30.16 21.40 0.87
CA LEU A 853 -30.54 20.00 1.03
C LEU A 853 -31.88 19.70 0.34
N ARG A 854 -32.88 20.59 0.47
CA ARG A 854 -34.17 20.44 -0.23
C ARG A 854 -34.05 20.54 -1.75
N THR A 855 -33.14 21.37 -2.26
CA THR A 855 -32.80 21.37 -3.71
C THR A 855 -32.12 20.07 -4.14
N CYS A 856 -31.23 19.50 -3.31
CA CYS A 856 -30.59 18.21 -3.58
C CYS A 856 -31.62 17.07 -3.64
N ILE A 857 -32.53 16.99 -2.67
CA ILE A 857 -33.62 15.99 -2.62
C ILE A 857 -34.51 16.11 -3.87
N PHE A 858 -34.92 17.35 -4.22
CA PHE A 858 -35.70 17.62 -5.43
C PHE A 858 -35.02 17.05 -6.69
N LYS A 859 -33.73 17.35 -6.88
CA LYS A 859 -32.97 16.94 -8.05
C LYS A 859 -32.93 15.41 -8.18
N HIS A 860 -32.62 14.70 -7.11
CA HIS A 860 -32.49 13.24 -7.14
C HIS A 860 -33.84 12.52 -7.31
N HIS A 861 -34.93 13.02 -6.70
CA HIS A 861 -36.27 12.49 -6.98
C HIS A 861 -36.68 12.71 -8.44
N LEU A 862 -36.34 13.87 -9.01
CA LEU A 862 -36.60 14.17 -10.42
C LEU A 862 -35.81 13.23 -11.34
N ASP A 863 -34.53 12.98 -11.04
CA ASP A 863 -33.68 12.06 -11.79
C ASP A 863 -34.21 10.61 -11.73
N LEU A 864 -34.74 10.17 -10.59
CA LEU A 864 -35.39 8.86 -10.41
C LEU A 864 -36.79 8.75 -11.05
N GLY A 865 -37.42 9.86 -11.43
CA GLY A 865 -38.78 9.86 -11.98
C GLY A 865 -39.90 9.90 -10.94
N HIS A 866 -39.57 10.13 -9.67
CA HIS A 866 -40.52 10.33 -8.57
C HIS A 866 -41.09 11.75 -8.61
N ASN A 867 -41.95 12.02 -9.59
CA ASN A 867 -42.45 13.37 -9.91
C ASN A 867 -43.24 14.00 -8.74
N SER A 868 -44.05 13.21 -8.03
CA SER A 868 -44.83 13.65 -6.87
C SER A 868 -43.96 14.08 -5.70
N GLU A 869 -42.95 13.29 -5.38
CA GLU A 869 -42.02 13.49 -4.27
C GLU A 869 -41.09 14.67 -4.56
N ALA A 870 -40.64 14.80 -5.82
CA ALA A 870 -39.91 15.98 -6.27
C ALA A 870 -40.75 17.25 -6.09
N TYR A 871 -42.03 17.22 -6.46
CA TYR A 871 -42.94 18.34 -6.26
C TYR A 871 -43.10 18.71 -4.77
N VAL A 872 -43.23 17.71 -3.90
CA VAL A 872 -43.28 17.93 -2.44
C VAL A 872 -42.00 18.59 -1.94
N ALA A 873 -40.81 18.09 -2.32
CA ALA A 873 -39.52 18.66 -1.91
C ALA A 873 -39.36 20.13 -2.37
N LEU A 874 -39.85 20.45 -3.57
CA LEU A 874 -39.88 21.81 -4.11
C LEU A 874 -40.73 22.75 -3.26
N THR A 875 -41.99 22.39 -2.96
CA THR A 875 -42.90 23.25 -2.18
C THR A 875 -42.41 23.48 -0.75
N GLN A 876 -41.63 22.55 -0.23
CA GLN A 876 -41.06 22.63 1.09
C GLN A 876 -39.81 23.53 1.15
N ASN A 877 -39.14 23.88 0.03
CA ASN A 877 -37.89 24.65 0.10
C ASN A 877 -38.08 26.04 0.74
N PRO A 878 -37.31 26.45 1.78
CA PRO A 878 -37.49 27.75 2.43
C PRO A 878 -37.05 28.96 1.57
N ASP A 879 -36.21 28.76 0.54
CA ASP A 879 -35.73 29.83 -0.34
C ASP A 879 -36.63 29.98 -1.59
N PRO A 880 -37.35 31.10 -1.74
CA PRO A 880 -38.21 31.32 -2.90
C PRO A 880 -37.43 31.34 -4.22
N GLY A 881 -36.16 31.78 -4.24
CA GLY A 881 -35.36 31.77 -5.47
C GLY A 881 -35.12 30.36 -5.99
N ARG A 882 -34.69 29.46 -5.10
CA ARG A 882 -34.47 28.05 -5.41
C ARG A 882 -35.75 27.30 -5.73
N GLN A 883 -36.88 27.64 -5.10
CA GLN A 883 -38.18 27.07 -5.48
C GLN A 883 -38.48 27.30 -6.97
N LEU A 884 -38.21 28.51 -7.47
CA LEU A 884 -38.44 28.85 -8.87
C LEU A 884 -37.51 28.09 -9.79
N ASP A 885 -36.21 28.01 -9.48
CA ASP A 885 -35.26 27.28 -10.30
C ASP A 885 -35.59 25.79 -10.37
N CYS A 886 -35.94 25.16 -9.24
CA CYS A 886 -36.45 23.79 -9.20
C CYS A 886 -37.72 23.65 -10.05
N LEU A 887 -38.65 24.61 -9.97
CA LEU A 887 -39.88 24.60 -10.77
C LEU A 887 -39.59 24.64 -12.28
N ARG A 888 -38.64 25.49 -12.71
CA ARG A 888 -38.22 25.55 -14.14
C ARG A 888 -37.74 24.18 -14.59
N GLN A 889 -36.87 23.56 -13.78
CA GLN A 889 -36.28 22.26 -14.09
C GLN A 889 -37.33 21.14 -14.12
N LEU A 890 -38.27 21.12 -13.18
CA LEU A 890 -39.38 20.15 -13.14
C LEU A 890 -40.22 20.21 -14.42
N VAL A 891 -40.62 21.43 -14.83
CA VAL A 891 -41.43 21.64 -16.03
C VAL A 891 -40.68 21.18 -17.28
N VAL A 892 -39.40 21.54 -17.42
CA VAL A 892 -38.57 21.13 -18.56
C VAL A 892 -38.48 19.60 -18.64
N VAL A 893 -38.15 18.93 -17.53
CA VAL A 893 -37.98 17.47 -17.50
C VAL A 893 -39.30 16.74 -17.76
N LEU A 894 -40.42 17.19 -17.18
CA LEU A 894 -41.74 16.58 -17.45
C LEU A 894 -42.17 16.74 -18.90
N CYS A 895 -41.87 17.89 -19.52
CA CYS A 895 -42.10 18.12 -20.94
C CYS A 895 -41.21 17.22 -21.81
N GLU A 896 -39.92 17.09 -21.50
CA GLU A 896 -38.99 16.19 -22.22
C GLU A 896 -39.42 14.72 -22.11
N ARG A 897 -39.91 14.30 -20.94
CA ARG A 897 -40.45 12.95 -20.70
C ARG A 897 -41.86 12.72 -21.26
N SER A 898 -42.49 13.74 -21.87
CA SER A 898 -43.87 13.70 -22.38
C SER A 898 -44.92 13.36 -21.30
N GLN A 899 -44.63 13.59 -20.02
CA GLN A 899 -45.51 13.34 -18.87
C GLN A 899 -46.40 14.57 -18.60
N LEU A 900 -47.23 14.93 -19.58
CA LEU A 900 -48.06 16.14 -19.53
C LEU A 900 -49.23 16.02 -18.54
N GLN A 901 -49.63 14.80 -18.18
CA GLN A 901 -50.73 14.57 -17.25
C GLN A 901 -50.35 14.99 -15.83
N ASP A 902 -49.22 14.51 -15.31
CA ASP A 902 -48.67 14.89 -14.00
C ASP A 902 -48.51 16.41 -13.89
N LEU A 903 -48.02 17.05 -14.95
CA LEU A 903 -47.85 18.50 -15.03
C LEU A 903 -49.16 19.27 -14.83
N VAL A 904 -50.30 18.74 -15.27
CA VAL A 904 -51.61 19.41 -15.13
C VAL A 904 -52.26 19.09 -13.78
N GLU A 905 -51.95 17.92 -13.21
CA GLU A 905 -52.54 17.44 -11.96
C GLU A 905 -51.86 18.00 -10.71
N PHE A 906 -50.61 18.48 -10.79
CA PHE A 906 -49.93 19.06 -9.63
C PHE A 906 -50.60 20.34 -9.10
N PRO A 907 -50.92 20.41 -7.79
CA PRO A 907 -51.53 21.60 -7.21
C PRO A 907 -50.44 22.64 -6.96
N TYR A 908 -50.24 23.58 -7.90
CA TYR A 908 -49.19 24.62 -7.89
C TYR A 908 -49.33 25.69 -6.77
N VAL A 909 -49.58 25.28 -5.53
CA VAL A 909 -49.85 26.13 -4.36
C VAL A 909 -48.82 27.27 -4.26
N ASN A 910 -49.27 28.51 -4.31
CA ASN A 910 -48.47 29.75 -4.29
C ASN A 910 -47.44 29.95 -5.43
N LEU A 911 -47.36 29.03 -6.39
CA LEU A 911 -46.47 29.08 -7.56
C LEU A 911 -47.23 29.19 -8.89
N HIS A 912 -48.58 29.23 -8.86
CA HIS A 912 -49.42 29.36 -10.06
C HIS A 912 -48.97 30.50 -10.98
N ASN A 913 -48.72 31.70 -10.42
CA ASN A 913 -48.26 32.85 -11.21
C ASN A 913 -46.88 32.64 -11.84
N GLU A 914 -46.03 31.84 -11.23
CA GLU A 914 -44.66 31.54 -11.67
C GLU A 914 -44.63 30.42 -12.72
N VAL A 915 -45.48 29.39 -12.59
CA VAL A 915 -45.71 28.37 -13.65
C VAL A 915 -46.30 29.02 -14.88
N ILE A 916 -47.29 29.90 -14.67
CA ILE A 916 -47.82 30.76 -15.71
C ILE A 916 -46.66 31.59 -16.28
N LEU A 917 -45.84 32.28 -15.48
CA LEU A 917 -44.68 33.04 -15.97
C LEU A 917 -43.61 32.22 -16.73
N LEU A 918 -43.38 30.96 -16.35
CA LEU A 918 -42.45 30.02 -16.98
C LEU A 918 -42.95 29.53 -18.32
N TRP A 919 -44.23 29.19 -18.38
CA TRP A 919 -44.97 29.08 -19.63
C TRP A 919 -44.86 30.38 -20.44
N ASN A 920 -44.81 31.53 -19.74
CA ASN A 920 -44.84 32.88 -20.31
C ASN A 920 -43.50 33.53 -20.68
N HIS A 921 -42.39 32.79 -20.76
CA HIS A 921 -41.45 33.07 -21.84
C HIS A 921 -42.05 32.76 -23.23
N GLY A 922 -43.29 32.23 -23.27
CA GLY A 922 -44.36 32.56 -24.21
C GLY A 922 -45.58 33.23 -23.54
N TRP A 923 -45.42 34.46 -23.04
CA TRP A 923 -46.40 35.50 -22.60
C TRP A 923 -47.88 35.14 -22.23
N LEU A 924 -48.29 35.41 -20.98
CA LEU A 924 -49.57 35.99 -20.44
C LEU A 924 -50.08 35.52 -19.06
N VAL A 925 -50.45 36.51 -18.25
CA VAL A 925 -51.02 36.44 -16.90
C VAL A 925 -52.49 35.95 -16.88
N ALA A 926 -52.89 35.48 -15.70
CA ALA A 926 -54.11 34.81 -15.22
C ALA A 926 -55.52 35.26 -15.71
N ASP A 927 -56.43 34.29 -15.64
CA ASP A 927 -57.90 34.27 -15.69
C ASP A 927 -58.63 35.08 -16.78
N GLY A 928 -59.39 34.34 -17.61
CA GLY A 928 -60.05 34.84 -18.83
C GLY A 928 -59.12 34.91 -20.05
N PHE A 929 -57.83 35.16 -19.84
CA PHE A 929 -56.80 35.27 -20.89
C PHE A 929 -56.26 33.94 -21.45
N SER A 930 -56.52 32.79 -20.82
CA SER A 930 -56.00 31.48 -21.28
C SER A 930 -56.54 31.07 -22.67
N LEU A 931 -57.80 31.37 -22.97
CA LEU A 931 -58.39 31.03 -24.28
C LEU A 931 -57.95 32.02 -25.38
N VAL A 932 -57.78 33.32 -25.06
CA VAL A 932 -57.26 34.32 -26.02
C VAL A 932 -55.79 34.02 -26.37
N SER A 933 -54.98 33.71 -25.35
CA SER A 933 -53.56 33.34 -25.53
C SER A 933 -53.42 32.02 -26.31
N ALA A 934 -54.20 30.99 -25.96
CA ALA A 934 -54.23 29.74 -26.73
C ALA A 934 -54.66 29.98 -28.19
N GLY A 935 -55.68 30.82 -28.41
CA GLY A 935 -56.10 31.23 -29.75
C GLY A 935 -55.00 31.96 -30.52
N THR A 936 -54.26 32.85 -29.85
CA THR A 936 -53.12 33.58 -30.44
C THR A 936 -51.97 32.66 -30.82
N VAL A 937 -51.60 31.73 -29.95
CA VAL A 937 -50.52 30.77 -30.23
C VAL A 937 -50.89 29.85 -31.39
N MET A 938 -52.13 29.34 -31.42
CA MET A 938 -52.61 28.51 -32.53
C MET A 938 -52.65 29.32 -33.84
N PHE A 939 -53.05 30.59 -33.79
CA PHE A 939 -53.04 31.47 -34.95
C PHE A 939 -51.61 31.76 -35.45
N GLU A 940 -50.67 32.12 -34.57
CA GLU A 940 -49.26 32.30 -34.94
C GLU A 940 -48.62 31.03 -35.50
N TYR A 941 -48.92 29.88 -34.90
CA TYR A 941 -48.43 28.60 -35.38
C TYR A 941 -48.98 28.27 -36.78
N GLY A 942 -50.27 28.55 -37.02
CA GLY A 942 -50.87 28.50 -38.35
C GLY A 942 -50.16 29.42 -39.36
N MET A 943 -49.82 30.64 -38.95
CA MET A 943 -49.08 31.59 -39.79
C MET A 943 -47.66 31.11 -40.12
N ARG A 944 -46.93 30.54 -39.15
CA ARG A 944 -45.59 29.96 -39.37
C ARG A 944 -45.65 28.73 -40.28
N LEU A 945 -46.62 27.85 -40.08
CA LEU A 945 -46.85 26.69 -40.96
C LEU A 945 -47.07 27.12 -42.41
N GLY A 946 -47.83 28.19 -42.64
CA GLY A 946 -48.04 28.75 -43.98
C GLY A 946 -46.75 29.22 -44.65
N ARG A 947 -45.83 29.81 -43.88
CA ARG A 947 -44.55 30.33 -44.39
C ARG A 947 -43.51 29.24 -44.64
N GLU A 948 -43.43 28.25 -43.75
CA GLU A 948 -42.32 27.29 -43.68
C GLU A 948 -42.65 25.92 -44.30
N VAL A 949 -43.91 25.46 -44.25
CA VAL A 949 -44.27 24.08 -44.62
C VAL A 949 -45.18 24.03 -45.86
N ARG A 950 -44.57 23.93 -47.03
CA ARG A 950 -45.24 23.95 -48.35
C ARG A 950 -45.73 22.59 -48.83
N THR A 951 -46.49 21.90 -47.98
CA THR A 951 -47.04 20.56 -48.29
C THR A 951 -48.55 20.52 -48.04
N LEU A 952 -49.25 19.58 -48.69
CA LEU A 952 -50.69 19.35 -48.47
C LEU A 952 -51.00 19.18 -46.96
N ARG A 953 -50.21 18.37 -46.25
CA ARG A 953 -50.36 18.14 -44.80
C ARG A 953 -50.06 19.39 -43.96
N GLY A 954 -49.15 20.25 -44.42
CA GLY A 954 -48.87 21.56 -43.81
C GLY A 954 -50.05 22.51 -43.90
N LEU A 955 -50.67 22.62 -45.08
CA LEU A 955 -51.88 23.43 -45.32
C LEU A 955 -53.09 22.90 -44.54
N GLN A 956 -53.27 21.58 -44.44
CA GLN A 956 -54.31 20.98 -43.59
C GLN A 956 -54.10 21.32 -42.12
N LYS A 957 -52.87 21.21 -41.61
CA LYS A 957 -52.53 21.61 -40.23
C LYS A 957 -52.75 23.11 -40.01
N GLN A 958 -52.36 23.95 -40.97
CA GLN A 958 -52.60 25.39 -40.92
C GLN A 958 -54.09 25.72 -40.79
N GLY A 959 -54.95 25.11 -41.62
CA GLY A 959 -56.40 25.28 -41.53
C GLY A 959 -56.97 24.84 -40.18
N ASN A 960 -56.49 23.71 -39.64
CA ASN A 960 -56.90 23.23 -38.31
C ASN A 960 -56.45 24.17 -37.18
N CYS A 961 -55.25 24.76 -37.28
CA CYS A 961 -54.74 25.73 -36.31
C CYS A 961 -55.58 27.01 -36.29
N PHE A 962 -55.94 27.55 -37.46
CA PHE A 962 -56.84 28.70 -37.55
C PHE A 962 -58.24 28.39 -37.04
N LEU A 963 -58.77 27.20 -37.33
CA LEU A 963 -60.06 26.77 -36.81
C LEU A 963 -60.06 26.61 -35.29
N ALA A 964 -58.99 26.07 -34.72
CA ALA A 964 -58.79 26.00 -33.27
C ALA A 964 -58.74 27.41 -32.66
N ALA A 965 -58.01 28.35 -33.27
CA ALA A 965 -57.96 29.74 -32.83
C ALA A 965 -59.34 30.43 -32.85
N ILE A 966 -60.10 30.26 -33.93
CA ILE A 966 -61.47 30.78 -34.06
C ILE A 966 -62.38 30.17 -32.99
N ASN A 967 -62.29 28.87 -32.76
CA ASN A 967 -63.08 28.20 -31.72
C ASN A 967 -62.73 28.72 -30.33
N CYS A 968 -61.45 28.96 -30.02
CA CYS A 968 -61.03 29.58 -28.77
C CYS A 968 -61.63 30.98 -28.58
N LEU A 969 -61.56 31.84 -29.61
CA LEU A 969 -62.11 33.19 -29.53
C LEU A 969 -63.64 33.22 -29.43
N ARG A 970 -64.35 32.25 -30.03
CA ARG A 970 -65.82 32.14 -29.95
C ARG A 970 -66.34 31.71 -28.58
N LEU A 971 -65.50 31.03 -27.78
CA LEU A 971 -65.83 30.66 -26.40
C LEU A 971 -65.69 31.84 -25.43
N ILE A 972 -65.14 32.97 -25.90
CA ILE A 972 -64.91 34.18 -25.13
C ILE A 972 -66.00 35.19 -25.46
N ARG A 973 -66.30 36.10 -24.53
CA ARG A 973 -67.25 37.19 -24.79
C ARG A 973 -66.71 38.05 -25.96
N PRO A 974 -67.58 38.47 -26.90
CA PRO A 974 -67.17 39.15 -28.12
C PRO A 974 -66.39 40.45 -27.87
N GLU A 975 -66.60 41.10 -26.73
CA GLU A 975 -65.88 42.30 -26.27
C GLU A 975 -64.36 42.06 -26.07
N TYR A 976 -63.92 40.81 -25.90
CA TYR A 976 -62.53 40.43 -25.64
C TYR A 976 -61.95 39.46 -26.68
N ALA A 977 -62.64 39.26 -27.81
CA ALA A 977 -62.29 38.27 -28.83
C ALA A 977 -61.38 38.86 -29.94
N TRP A 978 -60.17 39.27 -29.57
CA TRP A 978 -59.16 39.85 -30.47
C TRP A 978 -57.77 39.26 -30.21
N ILE A 979 -56.91 39.29 -31.23
CA ILE A 979 -55.52 38.80 -31.17
C ILE A 979 -54.58 39.93 -31.55
N VAL A 980 -53.39 39.95 -30.96
CA VAL A 980 -52.33 40.93 -31.26
C VAL A 980 -51.29 40.29 -32.16
N GLN A 981 -51.00 40.91 -33.30
CA GLN A 981 -49.96 40.48 -34.22
C GLN A 981 -48.94 41.62 -34.47
N PRO A 982 -47.63 41.35 -34.52
CA PRO A 982 -46.67 42.32 -35.07
C PRO A 982 -46.85 42.44 -36.59
N ALA A 983 -46.92 43.68 -37.10
CA ALA A 983 -47.21 43.97 -38.51
C ALA A 983 -46.24 43.24 -39.48
N SER A 984 -46.77 42.79 -40.62
CA SER A 984 -46.02 42.03 -41.64
C SER A 984 -44.75 42.78 -42.09
N GLY A 985 -43.57 42.21 -41.78
CA GLY A 985 -42.26 42.77 -42.13
C GLY A 985 -41.32 43.01 -40.95
N ALA A 986 -41.77 42.86 -39.70
CA ALA A 986 -40.89 42.95 -38.54
C ALA A 986 -39.96 41.72 -38.44
N VAL A 987 -38.65 41.95 -38.59
CA VAL A 987 -37.61 40.94 -38.37
C VAL A 987 -37.50 40.67 -36.87
N TYR A 988 -37.78 39.44 -36.46
CA TYR A 988 -37.56 38.99 -35.08
C TYR A 988 -36.09 38.58 -34.93
N GLU A 989 -35.25 39.42 -34.33
CA GLU A 989 -33.93 38.97 -33.85
C GLU A 989 -34.11 38.32 -32.47
N ARG A 990 -33.59 37.10 -32.31
CA ARG A 990 -33.47 36.44 -31.00
C ARG A 990 -32.61 37.32 -30.08
N PRO A 991 -33.03 37.57 -28.82
CA PRO A 991 -32.15 38.14 -27.82
C PRO A 991 -30.88 37.27 -27.69
N GLY A 992 -29.71 37.84 -27.99
CA GLY A 992 -28.41 37.15 -27.96
C GLY A 992 -27.76 36.84 -29.31
N ALA A 993 -28.39 37.16 -30.45
CA ALA A 993 -27.72 37.08 -31.75
C ALA A 993 -26.74 38.26 -31.92
N SER A 994 -25.51 37.98 -32.38
CA SER A 994 -24.48 39.01 -32.61
C SER A 994 -24.95 40.07 -33.63
N PRO A 995 -24.70 41.37 -33.41
CA PRO A 995 -25.15 42.42 -34.32
C PRO A 995 -24.59 42.19 -35.73
N LYS A 996 -25.45 42.14 -36.75
CA LYS A 996 -24.99 42.04 -38.14
C LYS A 996 -24.27 43.34 -38.54
N ARG A 997 -22.96 43.23 -38.78
CA ARG A 997 -22.12 44.29 -39.34
C ARG A 997 -22.22 44.30 -40.86
N SER A 998 -22.13 45.47 -41.48
CA SER A 998 -21.93 45.56 -42.93
C SER A 998 -20.53 45.08 -43.32
N HIS A 999 -20.27 44.92 -44.62
CA HIS A 999 -18.96 44.54 -45.15
C HIS A 999 -17.82 45.48 -44.70
N ASP A 1000 -18.14 46.71 -44.27
CA ASP A 1000 -17.18 47.73 -43.81
C ASP A 1000 -17.13 47.87 -42.27
N GLY A 1001 -17.83 47.01 -41.52
CA GLY A 1001 -17.66 46.86 -40.06
C GLY A 1001 -18.49 47.77 -39.14
N GLU A 1002 -19.34 48.65 -39.66
CA GLU A 1002 -20.24 49.48 -38.83
C GLU A 1002 -21.53 48.75 -38.43
N CYS A 1003 -22.02 49.03 -37.21
CA CYS A 1003 -23.30 48.51 -36.71
C CYS A 1003 -24.47 49.20 -37.42
N VAL A 1004 -25.32 48.43 -38.10
CA VAL A 1004 -26.55 48.96 -38.70
C VAL A 1004 -27.56 49.28 -37.60
N ALA A 1005 -28.04 50.52 -37.54
CA ALA A 1005 -29.06 50.93 -36.57
C ALA A 1005 -30.41 50.24 -36.85
N VAL A 1006 -31.02 49.67 -35.81
CA VAL A 1006 -32.33 49.01 -35.84
C VAL A 1006 -33.44 50.06 -36.05
N PRO A 1007 -34.38 49.89 -37.01
CA PRO A 1007 -35.54 50.77 -37.12
C PRO A 1007 -36.47 50.59 -35.91
N SER A 1008 -36.66 51.67 -35.15
CA SER A 1008 -37.40 51.72 -33.90
C SER A 1008 -38.89 52.03 -34.10
N THR A 1009 -39.64 51.17 -34.80
CA THR A 1009 -41.11 51.19 -34.76
C THR A 1009 -41.67 49.79 -34.98
N ARG A 1010 -41.95 49.06 -33.89
CA ARG A 1010 -42.79 47.85 -33.91
C ARG A 1010 -44.24 48.30 -34.05
N GLN A 1011 -44.79 48.30 -35.26
CA GLN A 1011 -46.23 48.47 -35.45
C GLN A 1011 -46.92 47.17 -35.04
N ILE A 1012 -47.87 47.28 -34.11
CA ILE A 1012 -48.68 46.18 -33.60
C ILE A 1012 -50.07 46.32 -34.23
N GLU A 1013 -50.58 45.23 -34.81
CA GLU A 1013 -51.89 45.12 -35.44
C GLU A 1013 -52.82 44.28 -34.56
N ILE A 1014 -54.05 44.74 -34.35
CA ILE A 1014 -55.08 44.02 -33.59
C ILE A 1014 -56.01 43.38 -34.61
N LEU A 1015 -56.11 42.05 -34.58
CA LEU A 1015 -56.95 41.26 -35.46
C LEU A 1015 -58.22 40.84 -34.70
N GLU A 1016 -59.38 41.13 -35.28
CA GLU A 1016 -60.66 40.70 -34.75
C GLU A 1016 -61.05 39.33 -35.33
N LEU A 1017 -62.09 38.70 -34.77
CA LEU A 1017 -62.56 37.39 -35.20
C LEU A 1017 -62.82 37.31 -36.72
N GLU A 1018 -63.35 38.38 -37.33
CA GLU A 1018 -63.58 38.44 -38.77
C GLU A 1018 -62.29 38.34 -39.58
N ASP A 1019 -61.19 38.94 -39.10
CA ASP A 1019 -59.91 38.91 -39.81
C ASP A 1019 -59.30 37.51 -39.77
N LEU A 1020 -59.44 36.80 -38.64
CA LEU A 1020 -59.08 35.38 -38.56
C LEU A 1020 -59.91 34.50 -39.49
N GLU A 1021 -61.22 34.77 -39.61
CA GLU A 1021 -62.10 34.03 -40.50
C GLU A 1021 -61.71 34.22 -41.97
N ARG A 1022 -61.26 35.43 -42.36
CA ARG A 1022 -60.72 35.71 -43.71
C ARG A 1022 -59.44 34.93 -43.97
N GLU A 1023 -58.50 34.90 -43.02
CA GLU A 1023 -57.25 34.14 -43.15
C GLU A 1023 -57.49 32.62 -43.17
N CYS A 1024 -58.43 32.14 -42.34
CA CYS A 1024 -58.84 30.73 -42.35
C CYS A 1024 -59.50 30.36 -43.70
N LEU A 1025 -60.31 31.25 -44.27
CA LEU A 1025 -60.91 31.04 -45.59
C LEU A 1025 -59.84 30.99 -46.68
N LEU A 1026 -58.86 31.89 -46.65
CA LEU A 1026 -57.75 31.91 -47.60
C LEU A 1026 -56.93 30.62 -47.52
N ALA A 1027 -56.61 30.13 -46.32
CA ALA A 1027 -55.92 28.86 -46.12
C ALA A 1027 -56.73 27.66 -46.66
N ARG A 1028 -58.06 27.66 -46.46
CA ARG A 1028 -58.96 26.63 -47.01
C ARG A 1028 -59.07 26.68 -48.53
N ILE A 1029 -59.07 27.87 -49.13
CA ILE A 1029 -59.06 28.06 -50.58
C ILE A 1029 -57.73 27.63 -51.19
N ARG A 1030 -56.60 27.91 -50.53
CA ARG A 1030 -55.29 27.36 -50.92
C ARG A 1030 -55.26 25.84 -50.81
N LEU A 1031 -55.84 25.27 -49.76
CA LEU A 1031 -55.94 23.81 -49.59
C LEU A 1031 -56.75 23.17 -50.74
N THR A 1032 -57.92 23.71 -51.06
CA THR A 1032 -58.75 23.21 -52.19
C THR A 1032 -58.05 23.33 -53.54
N LEU A 1033 -57.28 24.40 -53.77
CA LEU A 1033 -56.41 24.52 -54.95
C LEU A 1033 -55.35 23.40 -55.00
N VAL A 1034 -54.71 23.10 -53.88
CA VAL A 1034 -53.65 22.07 -53.79
C VAL A 1034 -54.21 20.65 -53.81
N GLU A 1035 -55.43 20.43 -53.33
CA GLU A 1035 -56.15 19.15 -53.49
C GLU A 1035 -56.53 18.90 -54.95
N HIS A 1036 -56.85 19.94 -55.71
CA HIS A 1036 -57.15 19.85 -57.14
C HIS A 1036 -55.88 19.71 -58.01
N ASP A 1037 -54.80 20.40 -57.65
CA ASP A 1037 -53.49 20.29 -58.29
C ASP A 1037 -52.36 20.23 -57.24
N VAL A 1038 -51.92 19.01 -56.93
CA VAL A 1038 -50.88 18.76 -55.92
C VAL A 1038 -49.55 19.46 -56.27
N SER A 1039 -49.28 19.71 -57.55
CA SER A 1039 -48.06 20.40 -57.99
C SER A 1039 -48.05 21.90 -57.64
N ALA A 1040 -49.22 22.49 -57.39
CA ALA A 1040 -49.37 23.87 -56.98
C ALA A 1040 -49.00 24.13 -55.50
N ALA A 1041 -48.75 23.08 -54.70
CA ALA A 1041 -48.46 23.18 -53.27
C ALA A 1041 -47.28 24.13 -52.93
N ALA A 1042 -46.25 24.14 -53.77
CA ALA A 1042 -45.05 24.96 -53.57
C ALA A 1042 -45.32 26.47 -53.77
N VAL A 1043 -46.32 26.81 -54.58
CA VAL A 1043 -46.65 28.20 -54.97
C VAL A 1043 -47.85 28.72 -54.15
N ALA A 1044 -48.85 27.88 -53.89
CA ALA A 1044 -50.07 28.26 -53.21
C ALA A 1044 -49.85 28.71 -51.75
N GLY A 1045 -48.91 28.09 -51.02
CA GLY A 1045 -48.72 28.31 -49.58
C GLY A 1045 -48.46 29.76 -49.14
N ASN A 1046 -47.76 30.54 -49.97
CA ASN A 1046 -47.43 31.96 -49.72
C ASN A 1046 -48.09 32.94 -50.70
N SER A 1047 -48.95 32.46 -51.59
CA SER A 1047 -49.56 33.31 -52.62
C SER A 1047 -50.45 34.37 -51.97
N THR A 1048 -50.25 35.64 -52.28
CA THR A 1048 -51.17 36.72 -51.87
C THR A 1048 -52.59 36.43 -52.36
N PRO A 1049 -53.65 36.99 -51.74
CA PRO A 1049 -55.03 36.79 -52.22
C PRO A 1049 -55.18 37.02 -53.73
N GLU A 1050 -54.50 38.03 -54.30
CA GLU A 1050 -54.47 38.32 -55.73
C GLU A 1050 -53.77 37.23 -56.56
N GLU A 1051 -52.63 36.74 -56.10
CA GLU A 1051 -51.92 35.63 -56.73
C GLU A 1051 -52.72 34.34 -56.64
N THR A 1052 -53.38 34.06 -55.50
CA THR A 1052 -54.26 32.90 -55.32
C THR A 1052 -55.43 32.97 -56.31
N VAL A 1053 -56.04 34.15 -56.55
CA VAL A 1053 -57.07 34.33 -57.59
C VAL A 1053 -56.52 33.94 -58.97
N SER A 1054 -55.30 34.38 -59.32
CA SER A 1054 -54.68 34.03 -60.61
C SER A 1054 -54.44 32.52 -60.77
N LEU A 1055 -54.03 31.85 -59.69
CA LEU A 1055 -53.82 30.40 -59.66
C LEU A 1055 -55.14 29.63 -59.76
N LEU A 1056 -56.18 30.09 -59.08
CA LEU A 1056 -57.53 29.50 -59.16
C LEU A 1056 -58.12 29.64 -60.56
N VAL A 1057 -57.97 30.82 -61.20
CA VAL A 1057 -58.42 31.06 -62.57
C VAL A 1057 -57.69 30.14 -63.57
N ARG A 1058 -56.38 29.94 -63.38
CA ARG A 1058 -55.59 28.98 -64.17
C ARG A 1058 -56.06 27.54 -63.95
N ALA A 1059 -56.27 27.12 -62.70
CA ALA A 1059 -56.79 25.81 -62.35
C ALA A 1059 -58.24 25.59 -62.84
N GLY A 1060 -59.01 26.67 -63.02
CA GLY A 1060 -60.42 26.62 -63.41
C GLY A 1060 -61.38 26.51 -62.24
N LEU A 1061 -60.98 26.92 -61.03
CA LEU A 1061 -61.82 26.98 -59.83
C LEU A 1061 -62.36 28.41 -59.66
N PHE A 1062 -63.28 28.80 -60.54
CA PHE A 1062 -63.86 30.14 -60.62
C PHE A 1062 -64.74 30.50 -59.42
N ASP A 1063 -65.50 29.58 -58.83
CA ASP A 1063 -66.36 29.89 -57.68
C ASP A 1063 -65.57 30.16 -56.40
N SER A 1064 -64.51 29.38 -56.18
CA SER A 1064 -63.55 29.64 -55.11
C SER A 1064 -62.85 30.97 -55.32
N ALA A 1065 -62.52 31.34 -56.57
CA ALA A 1065 -61.94 32.64 -56.91
C ALA A 1065 -62.93 33.79 -56.67
N ILE A 1066 -64.22 33.62 -57.01
CA ILE A 1066 -65.28 34.61 -56.76
C ILE A 1066 -65.46 34.82 -55.25
N THR A 1067 -65.53 33.71 -54.49
CA THR A 1067 -65.64 33.76 -53.03
C THR A 1067 -64.46 34.51 -52.43
N LEU A 1068 -63.23 34.22 -52.89
CA LEU A 1068 -62.03 34.92 -52.45
C LEU A 1068 -62.06 36.42 -52.80
N CYS A 1069 -62.44 36.78 -54.02
CA CYS A 1069 -62.57 38.17 -54.44
C CYS A 1069 -63.64 38.93 -53.66
N GLN A 1070 -64.77 38.29 -53.31
CA GLN A 1070 -65.82 38.91 -52.51
C GLN A 1070 -65.36 39.13 -51.06
N THR A 1071 -64.66 38.17 -50.46
CA THR A 1071 -64.16 38.28 -49.08
C THR A 1071 -63.05 39.32 -48.94
N PHE A 1072 -62.10 39.38 -49.89
CA PHE A 1072 -60.98 40.34 -49.87
C PHE A 1072 -61.25 41.63 -50.67
N LYS A 1073 -62.46 41.82 -51.20
CA LYS A 1073 -62.88 42.97 -52.03
C LYS A 1073 -61.97 43.23 -53.24
N LEU A 1074 -61.52 42.17 -53.91
CA LEU A 1074 -60.67 42.22 -55.09
C LEU A 1074 -61.49 42.37 -56.39
N PRO A 1075 -60.92 42.95 -57.46
CA PRO A 1075 -61.62 43.08 -58.74
C PRO A 1075 -61.91 41.70 -59.36
N LEU A 1076 -63.16 41.50 -59.83
CA LEU A 1076 -63.59 40.26 -60.50
C LEU A 1076 -63.12 40.14 -61.96
N THR A 1077 -62.52 41.20 -62.52
CA THR A 1077 -62.08 41.28 -63.92
C THR A 1077 -61.21 40.09 -64.36
N PRO A 1078 -60.18 39.66 -63.59
CA PRO A 1078 -59.32 38.53 -63.99
C PRO A 1078 -60.08 37.20 -64.08
N ILE A 1079 -61.15 37.04 -63.30
CA ILE A 1079 -62.00 35.85 -63.31
C ILE A 1079 -62.82 35.81 -64.60
N PHE A 1080 -63.47 36.94 -64.94
CA PHE A 1080 -64.25 37.03 -66.17
C PHE A 1080 -63.38 36.92 -67.43
N GLU A 1081 -62.19 37.52 -67.43
CA GLU A 1081 -61.22 37.39 -68.52
C GLU A 1081 -60.75 35.93 -68.67
N GLY A 1082 -60.39 35.25 -67.58
CA GLY A 1082 -59.97 33.86 -67.59
C GLY A 1082 -61.07 32.88 -67.98
N LEU A 1083 -62.30 33.12 -67.52
CA LEU A 1083 -63.48 32.33 -67.89
C LEU A 1083 -63.81 32.53 -69.36
N THR A 1084 -63.81 33.78 -69.84
CA THR A 1084 -64.01 34.12 -71.26
C THR A 1084 -62.94 33.46 -72.12
N PHE A 1085 -61.67 33.51 -71.69
CA PHE A 1085 -60.57 32.86 -72.39
C PHE A 1085 -60.76 31.33 -72.47
N LYS A 1086 -61.15 30.65 -71.38
CA LYS A 1086 -61.46 29.21 -71.41
C LYS A 1086 -62.66 28.89 -72.30
N CYS A 1087 -63.71 29.70 -72.30
CA CYS A 1087 -64.88 29.54 -73.18
C CYS A 1087 -64.52 29.71 -74.66
N ILE A 1088 -63.71 30.71 -75.01
CA ILE A 1088 -63.20 30.92 -76.38
C ILE A 1088 -62.35 29.73 -76.81
N LYS A 1089 -61.48 29.25 -75.92
CA LYS A 1089 -60.62 28.08 -76.17
C LYS A 1089 -61.47 26.82 -76.41
N LEU A 1090 -62.52 26.59 -75.62
CA LEU A 1090 -63.48 25.50 -75.82
C LEU A 1090 -64.23 25.57 -77.16
N GLN A 1091 -64.54 26.78 -77.63
CA GLN A 1091 -65.22 26.99 -78.91
C GLN A 1091 -64.30 26.76 -80.13
N LEU A 1092 -62.98 26.94 -79.95
CA LEU A 1092 -61.95 26.75 -80.99
C LEU A 1092 -61.23 25.39 -80.91
N GLY A 1093 -61.34 24.68 -79.79
CA GLY A 1093 -60.72 23.37 -79.53
C GLY A 1093 -61.55 22.20 -80.07
N GLY A 1094 -60.89 21.10 -80.46
CA GLY A 1094 -61.55 19.86 -80.88
C GLY A 1094 -62.22 19.10 -79.72
N GLU A 1095 -62.82 17.94 -80.00
CA GLU A 1095 -63.57 17.12 -79.02
C GLU A 1095 -62.81 16.84 -77.71
N ALA A 1096 -61.48 16.71 -77.75
CA ALA A 1096 -60.64 16.49 -76.58
C ALA A 1096 -60.63 17.66 -75.58
N GLU A 1097 -60.79 18.91 -76.03
CA GLU A 1097 -60.91 20.06 -75.11
C GLU A 1097 -62.33 20.18 -74.53
N GLN A 1098 -63.36 19.77 -75.29
CA GLN A 1098 -64.74 19.72 -74.81
C GLN A 1098 -64.93 18.64 -73.73
N ALA A 1099 -64.24 17.50 -73.83
CA ALA A 1099 -64.26 16.46 -72.79
C ALA A 1099 -63.63 16.97 -71.47
N LYS A 1100 -62.50 17.68 -71.55
CA LYS A 1100 -61.84 18.31 -70.38
C LYS A 1100 -62.62 19.49 -69.79
N ALA A 1101 -63.64 19.99 -70.50
CA ALA A 1101 -64.51 21.06 -70.01
C ALA A 1101 -65.33 20.62 -68.79
N TRP A 1102 -65.77 19.36 -68.81
CA TRP A 1102 -66.62 18.79 -67.75
C TRP A 1102 -65.91 18.74 -66.41
N ASP A 1103 -64.58 18.51 -66.38
CA ASP A 1103 -63.81 18.40 -65.14
C ASP A 1103 -63.77 19.73 -64.37
N TRP A 1104 -63.48 20.85 -65.04
CA TRP A 1104 -63.48 22.16 -64.37
C TRP A 1104 -64.90 22.70 -64.19
N LEU A 1105 -65.86 22.37 -65.06
CA LEU A 1105 -67.28 22.73 -64.85
C LEU A 1105 -67.88 21.99 -63.65
N ALA A 1106 -67.47 20.75 -63.36
CA ALA A 1106 -67.91 20.01 -62.18
C ALA A 1106 -67.24 20.50 -60.88
N ALA A 1107 -66.01 21.01 -60.97
CA ALA A 1107 -65.30 21.59 -59.83
C ALA A 1107 -65.84 22.98 -59.42
N ASN A 1108 -66.68 23.60 -60.24
CA ASN A 1108 -67.48 24.78 -59.91
C ASN A 1108 -68.93 24.36 -59.71
N GLN A 1109 -69.61 24.91 -58.70
CA GLN A 1109 -71.01 24.64 -58.45
C GLN A 1109 -71.87 25.18 -59.61
N LEU A 1110 -72.42 24.28 -60.41
CA LEU A 1110 -73.50 24.56 -61.36
C LEU A 1110 -74.84 24.78 -60.62
N SER A 1111 -74.93 25.82 -59.79
CA SER A 1111 -76.12 26.11 -58.99
C SER A 1111 -76.89 27.34 -59.48
N ALA A 1112 -77.17 27.43 -60.80
CA ALA A 1112 -78.32 28.17 -61.36
C ALA A 1112 -78.43 28.03 -62.90
N LEU A 1113 -78.74 26.84 -63.41
CA LEU A 1113 -79.24 26.71 -64.79
C LEU A 1113 -80.73 26.36 -64.74
N VAL A 1114 -81.55 27.42 -64.79
CA VAL A 1114 -82.97 27.34 -65.14
C VAL A 1114 -83.04 26.97 -66.64
N THR A 1115 -83.29 25.71 -66.96
CA THR A 1115 -83.59 25.29 -68.33
C THR A 1115 -85.08 25.51 -68.61
N THR A 1116 -85.41 26.57 -69.34
CA THR A 1116 -86.74 26.75 -69.95
C THR A 1116 -86.79 26.22 -71.39
N LYS A 1117 -87.76 25.32 -71.62
CA LYS A 1117 -88.55 24.98 -72.83
C LYS A 1117 -88.05 24.00 -73.94
N GLU A 1118 -88.72 22.85 -73.93
CA GLU A 1118 -89.49 22.14 -74.99
C GLU A 1118 -88.93 21.96 -76.43
N SER A 1119 -88.65 20.70 -76.78
CA SER A 1119 -89.37 19.85 -77.76
C SER A 1119 -88.73 18.45 -77.72
N ARG A 1120 -89.40 17.30 -77.55
CA ARG A 1120 -90.76 16.84 -77.88
C ARG A 1120 -91.57 16.40 -76.66
#